data_AF-A0A4Y3KVK2-F1
#
_entry.id   AF-A0A4Y3KVK2-F1
#
_cell.length_a   1.000
_cell.length_b   1.000
_cell.length_c   1.000
_cell.angle_alpha   90.00
_cell.angle_beta   90.00
_cell.angle_gamma   90.00
#
_symmetry.space_group_name_H-M   'P 1'
#
loop_
_entity.id
_entity.type
_entity.pdbx_description
1 polymer ?
#
loop_
_entity_poly.entity_id
_entity_poly.type
_entity_poly.pdbx_seq_one_letter_code
_entity_poly.pdbx_strand_id
1 'polypeptide(L)'
;MTTSDGTVQGVTQIFGNQPRNRAFNVVLLAEGFTAAEQGAFDTAAAAFVTAFTGTPPFDELSPAVNVFRVNVASTDSGADDPASAGGTGAVVRTYFDATFGGNGIRRLLLVNATTALTVAAAQVPEVTTVLVVVNSTVYGGAGGSVGTYSLATGATEIAIHEMGHTAFGLADEYPYYAGGDETGHDHHPATEPSEPNVTIQSTRATLKWAWAVDAATAIPTMSNPDCSTVDSRPSPVPTGTVGAFEGAHYYHCGAYRPEFDCKMRNLSVPFCRVCRQVIWNRLWPLSVLDARARTPISVVARYPEHLDVFAVASDGRTMSDWWDQSVGWAGWFHVSGGFASPGGAGSPVTSVARYAGHLDLFVVGTDNRVWSAWWDQSTGWSGWFRIGSLVARPGSTVTVVSRYADHLDLFTTASDGRVMSTWWDARSGWAEWFQLGGGVAAPGATVTAVARYPFHLDVFTVGTDNRVWSTWWDERTGWAGWFQVGGQTARPDSTVTVVARHPDQLDLFTTAPDGRIVSTWWNARSGWGTWFQVSGGVASAGSPVTAVARYSDHLDLFVIGTDNRVYSTWWNESSGWAGWFHVAGGVGKPGGQVAAISRVAEHLDVFTVGTDSRVWSTWWDGSGGWAGGWFQVAVT
;
A
#
# COMPACT_ATOMS: atom_id res chain seq x y z
N MET A 1 5.87 40.49 -19.45
CA MET A 1 7.31 40.75 -19.19
C MET A 1 8.11 39.49 -19.52
N THR A 2 9.46 39.51 -19.51
CA THR A 2 10.26 38.38 -20.04
C THR A 2 11.32 37.90 -19.03
N THR A 3 11.99 36.79 -19.32
CA THR A 3 13.13 36.30 -18.53
C THR A 3 14.30 37.30 -18.42
N SER A 4 14.25 38.43 -19.14
CA SER A 4 15.15 39.58 -18.93
C SER A 4 14.95 40.29 -17.60
N ASP A 5 13.80 40.12 -16.96
CA ASP A 5 13.37 40.87 -15.78
C ASP A 5 13.83 40.22 -14.47
N GLY A 6 14.87 39.39 -14.53
CA GLY A 6 15.47 38.76 -13.38
C GLY A 6 16.51 37.71 -13.75
N THR A 7 16.94 36.91 -12.77
CA THR A 7 17.92 35.84 -12.97
C THR A 7 17.68 34.66 -12.04
N VAL A 8 17.87 33.44 -12.55
CA VAL A 8 17.90 32.22 -11.72
C VAL A 8 19.23 32.18 -10.96
N GLN A 9 19.17 32.12 -9.64
CA GLN A 9 20.35 32.15 -8.77
C GLN A 9 20.85 30.73 -8.42
N GLY A 10 19.94 29.76 -8.29
CA GLY A 10 20.29 28.37 -8.07
C GLY A 10 19.20 27.57 -7.36
N VAL A 11 19.48 26.29 -7.16
CA VAL A 11 18.58 25.32 -6.52
C VAL A 11 19.17 24.80 -5.21
N THR A 12 18.32 24.63 -4.21
CA THR A 12 18.67 23.98 -2.94
C THR A 12 17.60 22.97 -2.58
N GLN A 13 18.00 21.73 -2.27
CA GLN A 13 17.10 20.76 -1.66
C GLN A 13 16.94 21.11 -0.18
N ILE A 14 15.72 21.42 0.24
CA ILE A 14 15.39 21.89 1.60
C ILE A 14 14.65 20.84 2.43
N PHE A 15 14.18 19.76 1.80
CA PHE A 15 13.53 18.63 2.47
C PHE A 15 13.72 17.33 1.68
N GLY A 16 13.70 16.20 2.41
CA GLY A 16 13.88 14.86 1.85
C GLY A 16 15.32 14.56 1.43
N ASN A 17 15.60 13.28 1.17
CA ASN A 17 16.90 12.81 0.67
C ASN A 17 16.76 11.61 -0.28
N GLN A 18 15.56 11.36 -0.80
CA GLN A 18 15.30 10.23 -1.67
C GLN A 18 15.94 10.45 -3.05
N PRO A 19 16.39 9.39 -3.75
CA PRO A 19 16.76 9.49 -5.16
C PRO A 19 15.64 10.16 -5.95
N ARG A 20 15.96 11.16 -6.77
CA ARG A 20 14.96 12.01 -7.43
C ARG A 20 14.02 11.20 -8.33
N ASN A 21 14.51 10.16 -9.00
CA ASN A 21 13.69 9.26 -9.81
C ASN A 21 12.76 8.33 -9.00
N ARG A 22 12.78 8.42 -7.66
CA ARG A 22 11.97 7.61 -6.73
C ARG A 22 11.27 8.46 -5.67
N ALA A 23 11.04 9.73 -5.98
CA ALA A 23 10.48 10.69 -5.03
C ALA A 23 9.47 11.60 -5.71
N PHE A 24 8.50 12.07 -4.94
CA PHE A 24 7.63 13.15 -5.35
C PHE A 24 8.40 14.46 -5.16
N ASN A 25 8.95 14.99 -6.25
CA ASN A 25 9.81 16.17 -6.22
C ASN A 25 8.98 17.44 -6.38
N VAL A 26 8.81 18.18 -5.28
CA VAL A 26 8.17 19.50 -5.26
C VAL A 26 9.23 20.56 -5.54
N VAL A 27 8.99 21.43 -6.51
CA VAL A 27 9.83 22.61 -6.78
C VAL A 27 9.08 23.88 -6.42
N LEU A 28 9.63 24.65 -5.49
CA LEU A 28 9.19 26.00 -5.16
C LEU A 28 10.04 27.01 -5.93
N LEU A 29 9.41 27.85 -6.75
CA LEU A 29 10.08 28.93 -7.47
C LEU A 29 9.77 30.27 -6.79
N ALA A 30 10.80 31.11 -6.62
CA ALA A 30 10.62 32.48 -6.17
C ALA A 30 10.06 33.35 -7.29
N GLU A 31 9.07 34.19 -6.99
CA GLU A 31 8.58 35.20 -7.92
C GLU A 31 8.27 36.52 -7.20
N GLY A 32 8.66 37.65 -7.82
CA GLY A 32 8.51 38.96 -7.19
C GLY A 32 9.43 39.20 -5.99
N PHE A 33 10.42 38.33 -5.75
CA PHE A 33 11.47 38.55 -4.76
C PHE A 33 12.69 39.14 -5.45
N THR A 34 13.12 40.33 -5.06
CA THR A 34 14.38 40.92 -5.54
C THR A 34 15.59 40.15 -5.01
N ALA A 35 16.79 40.49 -5.49
CA ALA A 35 18.03 39.90 -4.99
C ALA A 35 18.24 40.12 -3.48
N ALA A 36 17.70 41.20 -2.91
CA ALA A 36 17.78 41.49 -1.47
C ALA A 36 16.73 40.75 -0.63
N GLU A 37 15.66 40.23 -1.25
CA GLU A 37 14.52 39.60 -0.56
C GLU A 37 14.59 38.06 -0.57
N GLN A 38 15.68 37.47 -1.06
CA GLN A 38 15.81 36.01 -1.15
C GLN A 38 15.74 35.32 0.22
N GLY A 39 16.18 35.97 1.29
CA GLY A 39 15.98 35.46 2.66
C GLY A 39 14.49 35.36 3.08
N ALA A 40 13.63 36.23 2.53
CA ALA A 40 12.19 36.14 2.76
C ALA A 40 11.57 34.96 1.99
N PHE A 41 11.99 34.73 0.74
CA PHE A 41 11.60 33.54 -0.01
C PHE A 41 12.06 32.25 0.68
N ASP A 42 13.30 32.21 1.16
CA ASP A 42 13.85 31.09 1.92
C ASP A 42 12.98 30.75 3.14
N THR A 43 12.52 31.78 3.85
CA THR A 43 11.62 31.66 5.00
C THR A 43 10.25 31.14 4.59
N ALA A 44 9.67 31.66 3.50
CA ALA A 44 8.39 31.21 2.97
C ALA A 44 8.44 29.73 2.53
N ALA A 45 9.52 29.32 1.86
CA ALA A 45 9.74 27.94 1.46
C ALA A 45 9.84 26.98 2.65
N ALA A 46 10.53 27.38 3.72
CA ALA A 46 10.60 26.59 4.96
C ALA A 46 9.23 26.50 5.67
N ALA A 47 8.45 27.58 5.66
CA ALA A 47 7.09 27.58 6.20
C ALA A 47 6.18 26.62 5.41
N PHE A 48 6.29 26.59 4.08
CA PHE A 48 5.59 25.61 3.24
C PHE A 48 5.96 24.17 3.62
N VAL A 49 7.25 23.84 3.74
CA VAL A 49 7.68 22.47 4.12
C VAL A 49 7.07 22.06 5.46
N THR A 50 7.07 22.97 6.44
CA THR A 50 6.48 22.71 7.77
C THR A 50 4.98 22.44 7.69
N ALA A 51 4.23 23.27 6.96
CA ALA A 51 2.80 23.08 6.80
C ALA A 51 2.45 21.82 5.99
N PHE A 52 3.18 21.58 4.90
CA PHE A 52 3.01 20.41 4.03
C PHE A 52 3.22 19.12 4.82
N THR A 53 4.33 18.98 5.52
CA THR A 53 4.64 17.78 6.33
C THR A 53 3.78 17.64 7.58
N GLY A 54 3.01 18.66 7.96
CA GLY A 54 2.02 18.59 9.04
C GLY A 54 0.59 18.32 8.58
N THR A 55 0.33 18.27 7.27
CA THR A 55 -1.02 18.18 6.72
C THR A 55 -1.34 16.76 6.26
N PRO A 56 -2.37 16.09 6.79
CA PRO A 56 -2.76 14.76 6.30
C PRO A 56 -3.21 14.76 4.83
N PRO A 57 -2.78 13.77 4.01
CA PRO A 57 -1.96 12.61 4.36
C PRO A 57 -0.45 12.80 4.13
N PHE A 58 0.02 14.02 3.86
CA PHE A 58 1.43 14.29 3.60
C PHE A 58 2.33 14.11 4.82
N ASP A 59 1.77 14.19 6.03
CA ASP A 59 2.46 13.83 7.26
C ASP A 59 3.00 12.39 7.22
N GLU A 60 2.16 11.44 6.82
CA GLU A 60 2.51 10.03 6.63
C GLU A 60 3.35 9.80 5.36
N LEU A 61 3.10 10.56 4.29
CA LEU A 61 3.73 10.35 2.98
C LEU A 61 5.03 11.16 2.78
N SER A 62 5.38 12.02 3.72
CA SER A 62 6.58 12.87 3.66
C SER A 62 7.89 12.10 3.43
N PRO A 63 8.10 10.84 3.86
CA PRO A 63 9.30 10.09 3.52
C PRO A 63 9.53 9.86 2.02
N ALA A 64 8.46 9.97 1.21
CA ALA A 64 8.49 9.80 -0.23
C ALA A 64 8.67 11.13 -1.00
N VAL A 65 8.84 12.26 -0.29
CA VAL A 65 8.84 13.61 -0.87
C VAL A 65 10.23 14.23 -0.77
N ASN A 66 10.65 14.88 -1.85
CA ASN A 66 11.73 15.87 -1.81
C ASN A 66 11.15 17.25 -2.08
N VAL A 67 11.65 18.28 -1.40
CA VAL A 67 11.31 19.68 -1.71
C VAL A 67 12.57 20.43 -2.07
N PHE A 68 12.53 21.08 -3.23
CA PHE A 68 13.57 21.97 -3.73
C PHE A 68 13.03 23.38 -3.77
N ARG A 69 13.84 24.34 -3.34
CA ARG A 69 13.61 25.75 -3.66
C ARG A 69 14.56 26.16 -4.77
N VAL A 70 14.07 26.97 -5.70
CA VAL A 70 14.86 27.63 -6.72
C VAL A 70 14.76 29.13 -6.49
N ASN A 71 15.86 29.70 -6.05
CA ASN A 71 15.97 31.14 -5.85
C ASN A 71 16.05 31.81 -7.22
N VAL A 72 15.13 32.73 -7.46
CA VAL A 72 15.03 33.54 -8.68
C VAL A 72 14.88 34.99 -8.23
N ALA A 73 15.79 35.85 -8.66
CA ALA A 73 15.74 37.27 -8.36
C ALA A 73 14.96 38.00 -9.45
N SER A 74 13.83 38.60 -9.11
CA SER A 74 13.09 39.54 -9.96
C SER A 74 13.72 40.94 -9.90
N THR A 75 13.44 41.78 -10.90
CA THR A 75 13.92 43.17 -10.93
C THR A 75 13.16 44.02 -9.93
N ASP A 76 11.83 43.89 -9.91
CA ASP A 76 10.95 44.60 -9.01
C ASP A 76 10.28 43.63 -8.01
N SER A 77 9.90 44.14 -6.84
CA SER A 77 9.20 43.38 -5.80
C SER A 77 7.69 43.38 -6.06
N GLY A 78 7.00 42.27 -5.81
CA GLY A 78 5.55 42.18 -5.95
C GLY A 78 5.05 41.37 -7.15
N ALA A 79 3.84 41.71 -7.60
CA ALA A 79 3.21 41.20 -8.82
C ALA A 79 2.34 42.30 -9.42
N ASP A 80 2.00 42.18 -10.70
CA ASP A 80 1.07 43.09 -11.36
C ASP A 80 -0.29 43.06 -10.65
N ASP A 81 -0.88 44.24 -10.46
CA ASP A 81 -2.13 44.41 -9.74
C ASP A 81 -3.12 45.29 -10.52
N PRO A 82 -3.68 44.78 -11.64
CA PRO A 82 -4.44 45.59 -12.58
C PRO A 82 -5.68 46.27 -11.97
N ALA A 83 -5.85 47.57 -12.24
CA ALA A 83 -7.03 48.31 -11.79
C ALA A 83 -8.36 47.76 -12.35
N SER A 84 -8.33 47.17 -13.56
CA SER A 84 -9.48 46.53 -14.20
C SER A 84 -10.03 45.34 -13.42
N ALA A 85 -9.24 44.73 -12.53
CA ALA A 85 -9.64 43.63 -11.68
C ALA A 85 -9.83 44.06 -10.20
N GLY A 86 -9.92 45.37 -9.93
CA GLY A 86 -10.02 45.91 -8.57
C GLY A 86 -8.68 46.02 -7.84
N GLY A 87 -7.56 46.02 -8.57
CA GLY A 87 -6.22 46.25 -8.05
C GLY A 87 -5.82 47.73 -7.99
N THR A 88 -4.58 47.98 -7.58
CA THR A 88 -3.96 49.32 -7.44
C THR A 88 -3.51 49.94 -8.77
N GLY A 89 -3.46 49.15 -9.85
CA GLY A 89 -2.87 49.54 -11.14
C GLY A 89 -1.36 49.33 -11.23
N ALA A 90 -0.74 48.64 -10.27
CA ALA A 90 0.70 48.37 -10.29
C ALA A 90 1.09 47.47 -11.46
N VAL A 91 2.23 47.79 -12.08
CA VAL A 91 2.91 46.97 -13.09
C VAL A 91 4.37 46.86 -12.70
N VAL A 92 4.89 45.65 -12.52
CA VAL A 92 6.19 45.35 -11.92
C VAL A 92 6.95 44.30 -12.72
N ARG A 93 8.25 44.51 -12.94
CA ARG A 93 9.10 43.64 -13.76
C ARG A 93 9.58 42.43 -12.96
N THR A 94 8.82 41.35 -13.10
CA THR A 94 9.04 40.07 -12.42
C THR A 94 9.40 38.97 -13.42
N TYR A 95 10.15 37.96 -12.96
CA TYR A 95 10.79 36.99 -13.86
C TYR A 95 9.78 36.06 -14.53
N PHE A 96 8.75 35.64 -13.82
CA PHE A 96 7.67 34.80 -14.32
C PHE A 96 6.40 35.58 -14.68
N ASP A 97 6.43 36.91 -14.70
CA ASP A 97 5.31 37.78 -15.12
C ASP A 97 4.06 37.58 -14.25
N ALA A 98 4.24 37.56 -12.92
CA ALA A 98 3.12 37.38 -11.99
C ALA A 98 2.07 38.49 -12.09
N THR A 99 0.80 38.11 -12.15
CA THR A 99 -0.32 39.06 -12.25
C THR A 99 -1.58 38.58 -11.53
N PHE A 100 -2.27 39.48 -10.83
CA PHE A 100 -3.60 39.24 -10.28
C PHE A 100 -4.70 39.55 -11.29
N GLY A 101 -5.90 39.02 -11.06
CA GLY A 101 -7.08 39.43 -11.83
C GLY A 101 -7.29 38.65 -13.12
N GLY A 102 -6.67 37.48 -13.26
CA GLY A 102 -6.89 36.61 -14.42
C GLY A 102 -8.39 36.34 -14.62
N ASN A 103 -8.86 36.38 -15.87
CA ASN A 103 -10.29 36.26 -16.23
C ASN A 103 -11.22 37.24 -15.49
N GLY A 104 -10.71 38.36 -14.97
CA GLY A 104 -11.49 39.33 -14.18
C GLY A 104 -11.69 38.93 -12.71
N ILE A 105 -11.12 37.82 -12.26
CA ILE A 105 -11.26 37.32 -10.88
C ILE A 105 -10.12 37.88 -10.03
N ARG A 106 -10.42 38.79 -9.10
CA ARG A 106 -9.44 39.52 -8.27
C ARG A 106 -8.36 38.64 -7.63
N ARG A 107 -8.75 37.47 -7.11
CA ARG A 107 -7.89 36.52 -6.39
C ARG A 107 -7.09 35.60 -7.32
N LEU A 108 -7.42 35.55 -8.62
CA LEU A 108 -6.76 34.64 -9.55
C LEU A 108 -5.36 35.19 -9.86
N LEU A 109 -4.35 34.49 -9.35
CA LEU A 109 -2.95 34.86 -9.44
C LEU A 109 -2.26 33.97 -10.47
N LEU A 110 -1.79 34.54 -11.57
CA LEU A 110 -1.20 33.80 -12.68
C LEU A 110 0.25 34.18 -12.88
N VAL A 111 0.98 33.28 -13.55
CA VAL A 111 2.37 33.44 -13.98
C VAL A 111 2.52 32.85 -15.38
N ASN A 112 3.64 33.12 -16.03
CA ASN A 112 4.06 32.43 -17.24
C ASN A 112 4.46 30.97 -16.93
N ALA A 113 3.46 30.07 -16.96
CA ALA A 113 3.62 28.67 -16.61
C ALA A 113 4.69 27.95 -17.45
N THR A 114 4.80 28.26 -18.75
CA THR A 114 5.83 27.68 -19.63
C THR A 114 7.23 27.98 -19.14
N THR A 115 7.49 29.23 -18.74
CA THR A 115 8.79 29.67 -18.23
C THR A 115 9.07 29.02 -16.87
N ALA A 116 8.08 28.99 -15.97
CA ALA A 116 8.19 28.33 -14.67
C ALA A 116 8.56 26.85 -14.79
N LEU A 117 7.83 26.10 -15.62
CA LEU A 117 8.10 24.68 -15.88
C LEU A 117 9.49 24.45 -16.51
N THR A 118 9.88 25.31 -17.45
CA THR A 118 11.20 25.22 -18.10
C THR A 118 12.33 25.41 -17.09
N VAL A 119 12.22 26.42 -16.21
CA VAL A 119 13.21 26.67 -15.16
C VAL A 119 13.23 25.52 -14.15
N ALA A 120 12.06 25.06 -13.70
CA ALA A 120 11.98 23.96 -12.75
C ALA A 120 12.64 22.68 -13.29
N ALA A 121 12.33 22.28 -14.53
CA ALA A 121 12.91 21.10 -15.16
C ALA A 121 14.43 21.26 -15.40
N ALA A 122 14.90 22.47 -15.72
CA ALA A 122 16.34 22.72 -15.89
C ALA A 122 17.12 22.59 -14.57
N GLN A 123 16.50 22.95 -13.44
CA GLN A 123 17.12 22.86 -12.11
C GLN A 123 16.94 21.49 -11.45
N VAL A 124 15.79 20.85 -11.68
CA VAL A 124 15.40 19.55 -11.13
C VAL A 124 14.75 18.72 -12.26
N PRO A 125 15.53 17.94 -13.02
CA PRO A 125 15.04 17.21 -14.19
C PRO A 125 13.86 16.26 -13.90
N GLU A 126 13.82 15.65 -12.71
CA GLU A 126 12.74 14.76 -12.28
C GLU A 126 11.63 15.48 -11.49
N VAL A 127 11.40 16.78 -11.74
CA VAL A 127 10.33 17.55 -11.09
C VAL A 127 8.97 16.87 -11.27
N THR A 128 8.21 16.74 -10.18
CA THR A 128 6.86 16.17 -10.19
C THR A 128 5.78 17.23 -10.15
N THR A 129 5.99 18.30 -9.38
CA THR A 129 5.06 19.43 -9.29
C THR A 129 5.80 20.73 -9.04
N VAL A 130 5.26 21.84 -9.56
CA VAL A 130 5.84 23.18 -9.43
C VAL A 130 4.84 24.09 -8.75
N LEU A 131 5.28 24.75 -7.69
CA LEU A 131 4.59 25.88 -7.07
C LEU A 131 5.43 27.15 -7.20
N VAL A 132 4.79 28.26 -7.55
CA VAL A 132 5.41 29.58 -7.59
C VAL A 132 4.93 30.39 -6.39
N VAL A 133 5.90 30.81 -5.57
CA VAL A 133 5.68 31.65 -4.40
C VAL A 133 5.80 33.09 -4.84
N VAL A 134 4.72 33.85 -4.76
CA VAL A 134 4.68 35.25 -5.21
C VAL A 134 4.78 36.19 -4.02
N ASN A 135 5.75 37.10 -4.05
CA ASN A 135 6.03 38.07 -2.99
C ASN A 135 4.96 39.19 -2.90
N SER A 136 3.73 38.84 -2.52
CA SER A 136 2.65 39.81 -2.33
C SER A 136 1.79 39.41 -1.14
N THR A 137 1.32 40.38 -0.36
CA THR A 137 0.39 40.14 0.76
C THR A 137 -1.08 40.15 0.33
N VAL A 138 -1.36 40.41 -0.95
CA VAL A 138 -2.72 40.35 -1.52
C VAL A 138 -3.15 38.90 -1.64
N TYR A 139 -4.35 38.56 -1.18
CA TYR A 139 -4.88 37.19 -1.28
C TYR A 139 -5.02 36.75 -2.75
N GLY A 140 -4.32 35.67 -3.10
CA GLY A 140 -4.53 35.00 -4.37
C GLY A 140 -3.72 33.73 -4.55
N GLY A 141 -4.20 32.92 -5.49
CA GLY A 141 -3.66 31.62 -5.86
C GLY A 141 -4.35 31.12 -7.13
N ALA A 142 -3.75 30.12 -7.75
CA ALA A 142 -4.32 29.40 -8.86
C ALA A 142 -3.69 28.02 -8.99
N GLY A 143 -4.51 27.03 -9.34
CA GLY A 143 -4.07 25.72 -9.80
C GLY A 143 -3.72 25.72 -11.29
N GLY A 144 -3.66 24.52 -11.87
CA GLY A 144 -3.31 24.30 -13.27
C GLY A 144 -1.97 23.58 -13.41
N SER A 145 -1.26 23.77 -14.53
CA SER A 145 0.03 23.10 -14.75
C SER A 145 1.15 23.56 -13.81
N VAL A 146 0.98 24.75 -13.21
CA VAL A 146 1.82 25.31 -12.16
C VAL A 146 0.88 25.90 -11.12
N GLY A 147 1.09 25.55 -9.84
CA GLY A 147 0.35 26.17 -8.75
C GLY A 147 0.97 27.50 -8.37
N THR A 148 0.17 28.51 -8.03
CA THR A 148 0.66 29.81 -7.56
C THR A 148 0.03 30.13 -6.22
N TYR A 149 0.76 30.82 -5.35
CA TYR A 149 0.17 31.40 -4.14
C TYR A 149 0.96 32.63 -3.71
N SER A 150 0.26 33.57 -3.08
CA SER A 150 0.85 34.77 -2.50
C SER A 150 1.22 34.59 -1.03
N LEU A 151 1.98 35.52 -0.47
CA LEU A 151 2.31 35.62 0.96
C LEU A 151 1.19 36.24 1.81
N ALA A 152 -0.06 36.14 1.37
CA ALA A 152 -1.21 36.59 2.16
C ALA A 152 -1.37 35.78 3.46
N THR A 153 -2.21 36.26 4.38
CA THR A 153 -2.59 35.49 5.57
C THR A 153 -3.16 34.13 5.14
N GLY A 154 -2.58 33.04 5.66
CA GLY A 154 -2.95 31.67 5.26
C GLY A 154 -2.22 31.15 4.01
N ALA A 155 -1.13 31.80 3.56
CA ALA A 155 -0.35 31.43 2.37
C ALA A 155 -0.10 29.93 2.20
N THR A 156 0.29 29.22 3.26
CA THR A 156 0.59 27.78 3.18
C THR A 156 -0.66 26.91 3.02
N GLU A 157 -1.82 27.36 3.54
CA GLU A 157 -3.11 26.70 3.27
C GLU A 157 -3.49 26.83 1.80
N ILE A 158 -3.30 28.04 1.23
CA ILE A 158 -3.50 28.30 -0.20
C ILE A 158 -2.53 27.40 -1.00
N ALA A 159 -1.23 27.40 -0.67
CA ALA A 159 -0.24 26.59 -1.37
C ALA A 159 -0.60 25.10 -1.46
N ILE A 160 -1.06 24.51 -0.35
CA ILE A 160 -1.45 23.10 -0.29
C ILE A 160 -2.76 22.85 -1.05
N HIS A 161 -3.70 23.79 -0.98
CA HIS A 161 -4.92 23.76 -1.78
C HIS A 161 -4.60 23.78 -3.29
N GLU A 162 -3.77 24.71 -3.76
CA GLU A 162 -3.43 24.86 -5.18
C GLU A 162 -2.59 23.67 -5.67
N MET A 163 -1.76 23.09 -4.80
CA MET A 163 -1.11 21.80 -5.08
C MET A 163 -2.14 20.67 -5.29
N GLY A 164 -3.29 20.70 -4.61
CA GLY A 164 -4.40 19.78 -4.82
C GLY A 164 -4.86 19.75 -6.28
N HIS A 165 -5.02 20.92 -6.90
CA HIS A 165 -5.28 21.03 -8.33
C HIS A 165 -4.09 20.57 -9.16
N THR A 166 -2.91 21.15 -8.93
CA THR A 166 -1.74 21.01 -9.82
C THR A 166 -1.14 19.61 -9.82
N ALA A 167 -1.04 18.95 -8.67
CA ALA A 167 -0.39 17.65 -8.56
C ALA A 167 -1.34 16.46 -8.61
N PHE A 168 -2.61 16.66 -8.22
CA PHE A 168 -3.55 15.56 -7.97
C PHE A 168 -4.85 15.67 -8.77
N GLY A 169 -5.05 16.76 -9.52
CA GLY A 169 -6.22 16.96 -10.37
C GLY A 169 -7.53 17.03 -9.58
N LEU A 170 -7.48 17.45 -8.32
CA LEU A 170 -8.67 17.58 -7.48
C LEU A 170 -9.51 18.78 -7.93
N ALA A 171 -10.84 18.71 -7.92
CA ALA A 171 -11.72 19.82 -8.31
C ALA A 171 -13.08 19.87 -7.58
N ASP A 172 -13.17 19.28 -6.39
CA ASP A 172 -14.38 19.30 -5.54
C ASP A 172 -14.63 20.67 -4.85
N GLU A 173 -14.09 21.75 -5.43
CA GLU A 173 -14.14 23.13 -4.94
C GLU A 173 -15.55 23.76 -5.16
N TYR A 174 -15.58 25.03 -5.54
CA TYR A 174 -16.67 25.94 -5.26
C TYR A 174 -17.88 25.55 -6.10
N PRO A 175 -19.08 25.78 -5.56
CA PRO A 175 -20.30 25.71 -6.34
C PRO A 175 -20.49 26.98 -7.18
N TYR A 176 -19.43 27.70 -7.57
CA TYR A 176 -19.44 28.95 -8.36
C TYR A 176 -18.04 29.22 -8.95
N TYR A 177 -17.95 29.98 -10.03
CA TYR A 177 -16.73 30.36 -10.75
C TYR A 177 -16.10 31.67 -10.23
N ALA A 178 -16.86 32.77 -10.23
CA ALA A 178 -16.41 34.12 -9.85
C ALA A 178 -17.09 34.68 -8.59
N GLY A 179 -18.13 34.01 -8.09
CA GLY A 179 -18.85 34.36 -6.85
C GLY A 179 -20.30 33.86 -6.87
N GLY A 180 -20.98 33.81 -5.73
CA GLY A 180 -22.32 33.23 -5.62
C GLY A 180 -23.46 34.02 -6.28
N ASP A 181 -23.22 35.26 -6.71
CA ASP A 181 -24.19 36.14 -7.40
C ASP A 181 -23.95 36.19 -8.93
N GLU A 182 -23.16 35.25 -9.48
CA GLU A 182 -22.83 35.23 -10.90
C GLU A 182 -23.95 34.68 -11.78
N THR A 183 -23.79 34.80 -13.11
CA THR A 183 -24.71 34.21 -14.09
C THR A 183 -23.95 33.30 -15.06
N GLY A 184 -24.55 32.18 -15.45
CA GLY A 184 -24.00 31.27 -16.46
C GLY A 184 -23.37 29.98 -15.91
N HIS A 185 -23.42 29.76 -14.59
CA HIS A 185 -22.86 28.59 -13.91
C HIS A 185 -23.90 27.80 -13.09
N ASP A 186 -25.17 27.91 -13.45
CA ASP A 186 -26.29 27.24 -12.78
C ASP A 186 -26.21 25.71 -12.93
N HIS A 187 -25.86 25.22 -14.12
CA HIS A 187 -25.83 23.79 -14.44
C HIS A 187 -24.53 23.36 -15.10
N HIS A 188 -23.91 22.32 -14.55
CA HIS A 188 -22.74 21.69 -15.13
C HIS A 188 -23.04 21.09 -16.52
N PRO A 189 -22.12 21.17 -17.49
CA PRO A 189 -22.23 20.50 -18.79
C PRO A 189 -22.40 18.98 -18.68
N ALA A 190 -22.99 18.33 -19.69
CA ALA A 190 -23.27 16.88 -19.66
C ALA A 190 -22.03 15.97 -19.88
N THR A 191 -20.82 16.51 -19.80
CA THR A 191 -19.56 15.76 -19.97
C THR A 191 -19.01 15.39 -18.61
N GLU A 192 -18.72 14.10 -18.40
CA GLU A 192 -18.10 13.61 -17.16
C GLU A 192 -16.72 14.28 -16.95
N PRO A 193 -16.50 14.95 -15.81
CA PRO A 193 -15.21 15.55 -15.48
C PRO A 193 -14.10 14.49 -15.42
N SER A 194 -12.87 14.88 -15.70
CA SER A 194 -11.73 13.95 -15.63
C SER A 194 -11.22 13.77 -14.19
N GLU A 195 -11.52 14.74 -13.34
CA GLU A 195 -11.06 14.90 -11.98
C GLU A 195 -11.63 13.77 -11.09
N PRO A 196 -10.81 13.15 -10.23
CA PRO A 196 -11.19 11.92 -9.53
C PRO A 196 -12.24 12.15 -8.44
N ASN A 197 -12.40 13.39 -7.96
CA ASN A 197 -13.27 13.78 -6.85
C ASN A 197 -14.45 14.66 -7.28
N VAL A 198 -14.78 14.70 -8.57
CA VAL A 198 -16.03 15.29 -9.08
C VAL A 198 -16.68 14.32 -10.05
N THR A 199 -18.00 14.25 -10.06
CA THR A 199 -18.73 13.48 -11.06
C THR A 199 -20.08 14.09 -11.40
N ILE A 200 -20.60 13.84 -12.60
CA ILE A 200 -22.01 14.14 -12.94
C ILE A 200 -22.91 12.92 -12.68
N GLN A 201 -22.32 11.79 -12.27
CA GLN A 201 -23.06 10.58 -11.92
C GLN A 201 -23.79 10.74 -10.59
N SER A 202 -25.06 10.35 -10.55
CA SER A 202 -25.91 10.45 -9.36
C SER A 202 -26.37 9.09 -8.82
N THR A 203 -25.78 7.99 -9.29
CA THR A 203 -26.12 6.64 -8.83
C THR A 203 -24.93 5.96 -8.18
N ARG A 204 -25.19 5.22 -7.10
CA ARG A 204 -24.13 4.54 -6.32
C ARG A 204 -23.22 3.65 -7.18
N ALA A 205 -23.77 2.96 -8.18
CA ALA A 205 -23.01 2.04 -9.03
C ALA A 205 -22.04 2.76 -9.99
N THR A 206 -22.28 4.04 -10.28
CA THR A 206 -21.50 4.82 -11.26
C THR A 206 -20.64 5.91 -10.61
N LEU A 207 -20.71 6.11 -9.29
CA LEU A 207 -19.82 7.03 -8.58
C LEU A 207 -18.37 6.55 -8.64
N LYS A 208 -17.46 7.46 -8.98
CA LYS A 208 -15.99 7.22 -8.96
C LYS A 208 -15.47 6.73 -7.60
N TRP A 209 -16.13 7.12 -6.52
CA TRP A 209 -15.79 6.76 -5.14
C TRP A 209 -16.82 5.86 -4.47
N ALA A 210 -17.58 5.06 -5.25
CA ALA A 210 -18.58 4.12 -4.72
C ALA A 210 -18.01 3.21 -3.61
N TRP A 211 -16.74 2.83 -3.71
CA TRP A 211 -15.99 2.03 -2.74
C TRP A 211 -15.90 2.67 -1.34
N ALA A 212 -16.04 3.99 -1.22
CA ALA A 212 -15.93 4.74 0.02
C ALA A 212 -17.28 5.06 0.67
N VAL A 213 -18.39 4.85 -0.05
CA VAL A 213 -19.74 5.21 0.40
C VAL A 213 -20.35 4.08 1.23
N ASP A 214 -20.62 4.34 2.51
CA ASP A 214 -21.30 3.38 3.37
C ASP A 214 -22.66 2.96 2.80
N ALA A 215 -23.07 1.71 3.02
CA ALA A 215 -24.31 1.16 2.44
C ALA A 215 -25.58 1.94 2.84
N ALA A 216 -25.57 2.58 4.02
CA ALA A 216 -26.70 3.35 4.53
C ALA A 216 -26.79 4.79 3.97
N THR A 217 -25.73 5.31 3.36
CA THR A 217 -25.72 6.70 2.86
C THR A 217 -26.65 6.86 1.66
N ALA A 218 -27.58 7.81 1.72
CA ALA A 218 -28.45 8.13 0.59
C ALA A 218 -27.64 8.76 -0.56
N ILE A 219 -27.97 8.41 -1.81
CA ILE A 219 -27.34 8.95 -3.02
C ILE A 219 -28.45 9.43 -3.99
N PRO A 220 -28.46 10.72 -4.40
CA PRO A 220 -27.56 11.79 -3.92
C PRO A 220 -27.77 12.07 -2.42
N THR A 221 -26.70 12.46 -1.74
CA THR A 221 -26.72 12.77 -0.30
C THR A 221 -27.28 14.16 -0.04
N MET A 222 -27.02 15.08 -0.96
CA MET A 222 -27.56 16.44 -0.95
C MET A 222 -27.69 16.94 -2.39
N SER A 223 -28.87 17.48 -2.72
CA SER A 223 -29.14 18.13 -4.01
C SER A 223 -29.56 19.58 -3.79
N ASN A 224 -29.10 20.48 -4.66
CA ASN A 224 -29.43 21.90 -4.60
C ASN A 224 -30.87 22.11 -5.10
N PRO A 225 -31.79 22.66 -4.29
CA PRO A 225 -33.18 22.84 -4.67
C PRO A 225 -33.39 23.99 -5.67
N ASP A 226 -32.41 24.90 -5.81
CA ASP A 226 -32.49 26.06 -6.68
C ASP A 226 -31.13 26.33 -7.34
N CYS A 227 -30.98 25.89 -8.59
CA CYS A 227 -29.75 26.03 -9.36
C CYS A 227 -29.42 27.47 -9.74
N SER A 228 -30.32 28.43 -9.56
CA SER A 228 -30.01 29.85 -9.75
C SER A 228 -29.17 30.45 -8.62
N THR A 229 -29.02 29.73 -7.50
CA THR A 229 -28.25 30.19 -6.34
C THR A 229 -27.37 29.09 -5.79
N VAL A 230 -26.32 29.50 -5.06
CA VAL A 230 -25.47 28.59 -4.32
C VAL A 230 -26.21 28.03 -3.10
N ASP A 231 -26.24 26.71 -2.96
CA ASP A 231 -26.81 26.06 -1.78
C ASP A 231 -25.96 26.34 -0.52
N SER A 232 -26.58 27.01 0.46
CA SER A 232 -25.97 27.38 1.73
C SER A 232 -26.47 26.56 2.91
N ARG A 233 -27.31 25.54 2.67
CA ARG A 233 -27.85 24.69 3.74
C ARG A 233 -26.72 23.85 4.37
N PRO A 234 -26.80 23.56 5.68
CA PRO A 234 -25.82 22.72 6.35
C PRO A 234 -25.89 21.26 5.84
N SER A 235 -24.80 20.52 6.05
CA SER A 235 -24.77 19.08 5.72
C SER A 235 -25.91 18.32 6.39
N PRO A 236 -26.66 17.47 5.66
CA PRO A 236 -27.70 16.62 6.25
C PRO A 236 -27.13 15.39 7.00
N VAL A 237 -25.82 15.18 6.92
CA VAL A 237 -25.10 14.04 7.50
C VAL A 237 -23.88 14.51 8.33
N PRO A 238 -23.38 13.70 9.28
CA PRO A 238 -22.19 14.04 10.05
C PRO A 238 -20.96 14.36 9.19
N THR A 239 -20.08 15.23 9.68
CA THR A 239 -18.79 15.54 9.06
C THR A 239 -17.98 14.26 8.80
N GLY A 240 -17.35 14.15 7.63
CA GLY A 240 -16.59 12.96 7.22
C GLY A 240 -17.43 11.87 6.51
N THR A 241 -18.75 12.05 6.39
CA THR A 241 -19.59 11.11 5.65
C THR A 241 -19.33 11.24 4.15
N VAL A 242 -18.82 10.17 3.53
CA VAL A 242 -18.66 10.09 2.08
C VAL A 242 -20.01 9.79 1.41
N GLY A 243 -20.38 10.62 0.44
CA GLY A 243 -21.66 10.60 -0.26
C GLY A 243 -21.57 11.28 -1.63
N ALA A 244 -22.66 11.89 -2.08
CA ALA A 244 -22.71 12.70 -3.30
C ALA A 244 -23.43 14.02 -2.99
N PHE A 245 -22.66 15.10 -2.84
CA PHE A 245 -23.16 16.43 -2.51
C PHE A 245 -23.11 17.32 -3.75
N GLU A 246 -24.26 17.83 -4.18
CA GLU A 246 -24.35 18.67 -5.37
C GLU A 246 -23.72 20.06 -5.15
N GLY A 247 -23.13 20.61 -6.21
CA GLY A 247 -22.45 21.91 -6.23
C GLY A 247 -20.93 21.75 -6.17
N ALA A 248 -20.31 21.55 -7.33
CA ALA A 248 -18.87 21.31 -7.47
C ALA A 248 -18.40 21.75 -8.86
N HIS A 249 -17.08 21.79 -9.08
CA HIS A 249 -16.49 22.15 -10.37
C HIS A 249 -16.99 23.48 -10.93
N TYR A 250 -17.21 24.45 -10.02
CA TYR A 250 -17.66 25.80 -10.32
C TYR A 250 -19.10 25.91 -10.86
N TYR A 251 -19.97 24.95 -10.54
CA TYR A 251 -21.40 24.99 -10.90
C TYR A 251 -22.31 24.78 -9.69
N HIS A 252 -23.47 25.42 -9.71
CA HIS A 252 -24.46 25.36 -8.63
C HIS A 252 -25.14 23.97 -8.56
N CYS A 253 -25.36 23.35 -9.72
CA CYS A 253 -26.02 22.05 -9.89
C CYS A 253 -25.33 21.17 -10.96
N GLY A 254 -25.70 19.89 -10.97
CA GLY A 254 -25.32 18.93 -12.03
C GLY A 254 -23.95 18.28 -11.85
N ALA A 255 -23.16 18.71 -10.86
CA ALA A 255 -21.91 18.08 -10.47
C ALA A 255 -21.89 17.80 -8.96
N TYR A 256 -21.31 16.66 -8.59
CA TYR A 256 -21.28 16.14 -7.22
C TYR A 256 -19.84 16.02 -6.72
N ARG A 257 -19.66 16.31 -5.42
CA ARG A 257 -18.43 16.09 -4.65
C ARG A 257 -18.62 14.97 -3.60
N PRO A 258 -17.53 14.32 -3.16
CA PRO A 258 -17.58 13.14 -2.29
C PRO A 258 -17.93 13.44 -0.83
N GLU A 259 -17.58 14.62 -0.31
CA GLU A 259 -17.92 15.04 1.05
C GLU A 259 -18.48 16.45 1.04
N PHE A 260 -19.25 16.80 2.08
CA PHE A 260 -19.81 18.14 2.20
C PHE A 260 -18.71 19.22 2.23
N ASP A 261 -17.63 18.92 2.95
CA ASP A 261 -16.48 19.80 3.18
C ASP A 261 -15.15 19.11 2.87
N CYS A 262 -14.16 19.89 2.45
CA CYS A 262 -12.85 19.43 2.02
C CYS A 262 -11.89 20.62 2.01
N LYS A 263 -10.57 20.40 2.18
CA LYS A 263 -9.54 21.44 1.97
C LYS A 263 -9.66 22.14 0.62
N MET A 264 -10.11 21.40 -0.39
CA MET A 264 -10.36 21.94 -1.72
C MET A 264 -11.57 22.87 -1.79
N ARG A 265 -12.44 22.92 -0.77
CA ARG A 265 -13.61 23.82 -0.73
C ARG A 265 -13.44 24.92 0.31
N ASN A 266 -12.91 24.57 1.47
CA ASN A 266 -12.68 25.48 2.59
C ASN A 266 -11.26 25.29 3.15
N LEU A 267 -10.52 26.38 3.29
CA LEU A 267 -9.22 26.37 3.97
C LEU A 267 -9.40 26.00 5.46
N SER A 268 -8.34 25.51 6.11
CA SER A 268 -8.38 25.01 7.50
C SER A 268 -9.23 23.75 7.75
N VAL A 269 -9.75 23.13 6.69
CA VAL A 269 -10.37 21.80 6.72
C VAL A 269 -9.37 20.78 6.15
N PRO A 270 -9.32 19.52 6.62
CA PRO A 270 -8.50 18.49 6.00
C PRO A 270 -8.99 18.14 4.59
N PHE A 271 -8.14 17.50 3.78
CA PHE A 271 -8.62 16.83 2.57
C PHE A 271 -9.67 15.78 2.93
N CYS A 272 -10.75 15.71 2.16
CA CYS A 272 -11.77 14.67 2.30
C CYS A 272 -11.17 13.27 2.03
N ARG A 273 -11.85 12.21 2.44
CA ARG A 273 -11.37 10.81 2.33
C ARG A 273 -10.99 10.44 0.90
N VAL A 274 -11.75 10.90 -0.10
CA VAL A 274 -11.47 10.63 -1.52
C VAL A 274 -10.23 11.38 -1.98
N CYS A 275 -10.10 12.67 -1.66
CA CYS A 275 -8.89 13.45 -1.96
C CYS A 275 -7.65 12.85 -1.29
N ARG A 276 -7.75 12.44 -0.02
CA ARG A 276 -6.67 11.74 0.69
C ARG A 276 -6.26 10.45 -0.03
N GLN A 277 -7.22 9.67 -0.52
CA GLN A 277 -6.92 8.44 -1.28
C GLN A 277 -6.22 8.73 -2.61
N VAL A 278 -6.62 9.81 -3.32
CA VAL A 278 -5.96 10.22 -4.57
C VAL A 278 -4.50 10.61 -4.30
N ILE A 279 -4.26 11.44 -3.28
CA ILE A 279 -2.91 11.84 -2.86
C ILE A 279 -2.09 10.60 -2.46
N TRP A 280 -2.70 9.70 -1.68
CA TRP A 280 -2.11 8.45 -1.26
C TRP A 280 -1.66 7.63 -2.47
N ASN A 281 -2.56 7.35 -3.41
CA ASN A 281 -2.27 6.55 -4.60
C ASN A 281 -1.13 7.14 -5.44
N ARG A 282 -0.94 8.47 -5.40
CA ARG A 282 0.12 9.14 -6.16
C ARG A 282 1.49 9.10 -5.47
N LEU A 283 1.53 9.28 -4.14
CA LEU A 283 2.80 9.38 -3.39
C LEU A 283 3.23 8.05 -2.77
N TRP A 284 2.28 7.26 -2.29
CA TRP A 284 2.57 6.06 -1.52
C TRP A 284 3.38 4.99 -2.28
N PRO A 285 3.23 4.78 -3.60
CA PRO A 285 4.12 3.90 -4.36
C PRO A 285 5.62 4.25 -4.21
N LEU A 286 5.92 5.53 -4.00
CA LEU A 286 7.27 6.05 -3.80
C LEU A 286 7.76 5.87 -2.35
N SER A 287 6.89 5.41 -1.45
CA SER A 287 7.21 5.19 -0.04
C SER A 287 7.81 3.80 0.21
N VAL A 288 8.56 3.71 1.30
CA VAL A 288 9.11 2.45 1.80
C VAL A 288 8.18 1.89 2.87
N LEU A 289 7.96 0.57 2.86
CA LEU A 289 7.17 -0.06 3.91
C LEU A 289 8.01 -0.25 5.19
N ASP A 290 7.60 0.42 6.27
CA ASP A 290 7.97 0.03 7.64
C ASP A 290 7.09 -1.14 8.07
N ALA A 291 7.62 -2.36 7.98
CA ALA A 291 6.91 -3.61 8.21
C ALA A 291 7.03 -4.08 9.67
N ARG A 292 6.01 -4.81 10.15
CA ARG A 292 6.10 -5.54 11.42
C ARG A 292 7.21 -6.58 11.34
N ALA A 293 8.22 -6.39 12.18
CA ALA A 293 9.49 -7.13 12.18
C ALA A 293 9.40 -8.66 12.15
N ARG A 294 8.36 -9.26 12.77
CA ARG A 294 8.22 -10.73 12.90
C ARG A 294 6.94 -11.27 12.28
N THR A 295 6.14 -10.43 11.64
CA THR A 295 4.94 -10.89 10.96
C THR A 295 5.36 -11.51 9.62
N PRO A 296 4.94 -12.75 9.32
CA PRO A 296 5.26 -13.42 8.05
C PRO A 296 4.89 -12.59 6.81
N ILE A 297 5.73 -12.67 5.79
CA ILE A 297 5.45 -12.15 4.44
C ILE A 297 4.79 -13.28 3.65
N SER A 298 3.72 -12.98 2.91
CA SER A 298 3.13 -13.90 1.93
C SER A 298 3.49 -13.45 0.53
N VAL A 299 3.81 -14.39 -0.35
CA VAL A 299 4.12 -14.11 -1.76
C VAL A 299 3.42 -15.14 -2.63
N VAL A 300 2.79 -14.68 -3.70
CA VAL A 300 2.17 -15.53 -4.72
C VAL A 300 2.59 -15.07 -6.11
N ALA A 301 2.70 -16.01 -7.04
CA ALA A 301 2.86 -15.71 -8.45
C ALA A 301 1.53 -15.98 -9.15
N ARG A 302 0.99 -14.97 -9.85
CA ARG A 302 -0.19 -15.16 -10.70
C ARG A 302 0.18 -15.85 -12.02
N TYR A 303 1.38 -15.55 -12.51
CA TYR A 303 2.04 -16.17 -13.65
C TYR A 303 3.56 -15.90 -13.53
N PRO A 304 4.44 -16.56 -14.31
CA PRO A 304 5.90 -16.49 -14.13
C PRO A 304 6.50 -15.08 -14.18
N GLU A 305 5.88 -14.15 -14.89
CA GLU A 305 6.33 -12.77 -15.04
C GLU A 305 5.67 -11.80 -14.04
N HIS A 306 4.89 -12.30 -13.08
CA HIS A 306 4.18 -11.45 -12.11
C HIS A 306 4.10 -12.04 -10.70
N LEU A 307 4.47 -11.21 -9.72
CA LEU A 307 4.44 -11.52 -8.29
C LEU A 307 3.57 -10.53 -7.54
N ASP A 308 2.84 -11.02 -6.56
CA ASP A 308 2.18 -10.20 -5.55
C ASP A 308 2.77 -10.55 -4.17
N VAL A 309 3.25 -9.53 -3.46
CA VAL A 309 3.88 -9.64 -2.13
C VAL A 309 3.02 -8.93 -1.10
N PHE A 310 2.71 -9.61 -0.01
CA PHE A 310 1.86 -9.10 1.07
C PHE A 310 2.62 -9.07 2.38
N ALA A 311 2.50 -7.94 3.09
CA ALA A 311 3.14 -7.72 4.38
C ALA A 311 2.19 -6.91 5.28
N VAL A 312 2.55 -6.77 6.55
CA VAL A 312 1.82 -5.95 7.52
C VAL A 312 2.70 -4.80 7.95
N ALA A 313 2.21 -3.57 7.80
CA ALA A 313 2.89 -2.36 8.27
C ALA A 313 3.01 -2.35 9.81
N SER A 314 3.98 -1.62 10.36
CA SER A 314 4.22 -1.53 11.81
C SER A 314 2.96 -1.14 12.61
N ASP A 315 2.11 -0.27 12.04
CA ASP A 315 0.81 0.14 12.58
C ASP A 315 -0.33 -0.89 12.38
N GLY A 316 -0.10 -1.96 11.63
CA GLY A 316 -1.04 -3.05 11.39
C GLY A 316 -1.78 -3.01 10.07
N ARG A 317 -1.56 -2.03 9.20
CA ARG A 317 -2.17 -2.01 7.87
C ARG A 317 -1.75 -3.23 7.04
N THR A 318 -2.70 -3.80 6.30
CA THR A 318 -2.46 -4.91 5.37
C THR A 318 -1.96 -4.38 4.03
N MET A 319 -0.71 -4.65 3.69
CA MET A 319 -0.02 -4.02 2.57
C MET A 319 0.25 -5.01 1.45
N SER A 320 0.24 -4.52 0.21
CA SER A 320 0.64 -5.28 -0.98
C SER A 320 1.64 -4.46 -1.77
N ASP A 321 2.61 -5.11 -2.39
CA ASP A 321 3.39 -4.62 -3.53
C ASP A 321 3.32 -5.70 -4.61
N TRP A 322 3.54 -5.35 -5.86
CA TRP A 322 3.58 -6.32 -6.95
C TRP A 322 4.70 -5.99 -7.92
N TRP A 323 5.24 -7.02 -8.54
CA TRP A 323 6.27 -6.92 -9.57
C TRP A 323 5.73 -7.51 -10.87
N ASP A 324 5.98 -6.82 -11.97
CA ASP A 324 5.80 -7.36 -13.32
C ASP A 324 7.07 -7.14 -14.14
N GLN A 325 7.46 -8.12 -14.95
CA GLN A 325 8.68 -8.04 -15.74
C GLN A 325 8.76 -6.79 -16.65
N SER A 326 7.61 -6.28 -17.11
CA SER A 326 7.54 -5.15 -18.04
C SER A 326 7.69 -3.77 -17.37
N VAL A 327 7.33 -3.64 -16.10
CA VAL A 327 7.27 -2.35 -15.40
C VAL A 327 8.02 -2.32 -14.07
N GLY A 328 8.54 -3.45 -13.60
CA GLY A 328 9.22 -3.57 -12.32
C GLY A 328 8.26 -3.62 -11.14
N TRP A 329 8.73 -3.19 -9.97
CA TRP A 329 7.95 -3.11 -8.75
C TRP A 329 7.03 -1.89 -8.80
N ALA A 330 5.77 -2.09 -8.44
CA ALA A 330 4.76 -1.04 -8.45
C ALA A 330 4.85 -0.12 -7.23
N GLY A 331 5.48 -0.57 -6.15
CA GLY A 331 5.47 0.09 -4.86
C GLY A 331 4.32 -0.44 -3.99
N TRP A 332 4.53 -0.36 -2.67
CA TRP A 332 3.54 -0.81 -1.70
C TRP A 332 2.20 -0.09 -1.91
N PHE A 333 1.09 -0.61 -1.38
CA PHE A 333 -0.20 0.08 -1.17
C PHE A 333 -1.01 -0.60 -0.06
N HIS A 334 -1.88 0.16 0.60
CA HIS A 334 -2.78 -0.34 1.64
C HIS A 334 -3.96 -1.05 0.98
N VAL A 335 -4.10 -2.35 1.21
CA VAL A 335 -5.17 -3.15 0.63
C VAL A 335 -6.49 -2.81 1.30
N SER A 336 -7.34 -2.06 0.61
CA SER A 336 -8.75 -1.80 0.94
C SER A 336 -9.03 -1.40 2.40
N GLY A 337 -8.10 -0.68 3.05
CA GLY A 337 -8.27 -0.22 4.42
C GLY A 337 -8.10 -1.29 5.52
N GLY A 338 -7.60 -2.49 5.20
CA GLY A 338 -7.52 -3.62 6.13
C GLY A 338 -6.50 -3.47 7.27
N PHE A 339 -6.79 -4.06 8.43
CA PHE A 339 -5.88 -4.08 9.58
C PHE A 339 -5.76 -5.48 10.18
N ALA A 340 -4.52 -5.87 10.48
CA ALA A 340 -4.18 -7.13 11.10
C ALA A 340 -4.06 -7.03 12.62
N SER A 341 -4.55 -8.06 13.33
CA SER A 341 -4.44 -8.21 14.79
C SER A 341 -3.00 -8.02 15.26
N PRO A 342 -2.74 -7.23 16.31
CA PRO A 342 -1.40 -7.07 16.89
C PRO A 342 -1.03 -8.18 17.89
N GLY A 343 -1.87 -9.20 18.09
CA GLY A 343 -1.60 -10.29 19.04
C GLY A 343 -0.33 -11.09 18.69
N GLY A 344 0.45 -11.50 19.68
CA GLY A 344 1.65 -12.32 19.46
C GLY A 344 2.69 -11.62 18.57
N ALA A 345 3.08 -12.26 17.46
CA ALA A 345 3.95 -11.69 16.43
C ALA A 345 3.18 -10.85 15.37
N GLY A 346 1.87 -10.68 15.55
CA GLY A 346 0.95 -10.08 14.59
C GLY A 346 0.43 -11.10 13.57
N SER A 347 -0.87 -11.02 13.24
CA SER A 347 -1.44 -11.86 12.17
C SER A 347 -0.81 -11.46 10.84
N PRO A 348 -0.27 -12.40 10.05
CA PRO A 348 0.09 -12.11 8.67
C PRO A 348 -1.14 -11.92 7.79
N VAL A 349 -0.92 -11.31 6.63
CA VAL A 349 -1.81 -11.42 5.47
C VAL A 349 -1.34 -12.63 4.69
N THR A 350 -2.16 -13.68 4.63
CA THR A 350 -1.88 -14.85 3.78
C THR A 350 -2.60 -14.69 2.45
N SER A 351 -2.03 -15.27 1.40
CA SER A 351 -2.54 -15.13 0.04
C SER A 351 -2.53 -16.44 -0.73
N VAL A 352 -3.44 -16.56 -1.69
CA VAL A 352 -3.45 -17.63 -2.69
C VAL A 352 -3.89 -17.07 -4.04
N ALA A 353 -3.19 -17.43 -5.12
CA ALA A 353 -3.65 -17.17 -6.48
C ALA A 353 -4.49 -18.36 -6.95
N ARG A 354 -5.74 -18.12 -7.34
CA ARG A 354 -6.63 -19.16 -7.88
C ARG A 354 -6.37 -19.40 -9.36
N TYR A 355 -6.08 -18.32 -10.09
CA TYR A 355 -5.68 -18.27 -11.49
C TYR A 355 -5.05 -16.90 -11.79
N ALA A 356 -4.49 -16.70 -12.99
CA ALA A 356 -3.72 -15.51 -13.33
C ALA A 356 -4.46 -14.17 -13.10
N GLY A 357 -5.78 -14.17 -13.24
CA GLY A 357 -6.64 -12.99 -13.08
C GLY A 357 -7.26 -12.82 -11.69
N HIS A 358 -6.93 -13.67 -10.71
CA HIS A 358 -7.61 -13.64 -9.40
C HIS A 358 -6.76 -14.18 -8.25
N LEU A 359 -6.78 -13.48 -7.12
CA LEU A 359 -6.19 -13.92 -5.86
C LEU A 359 -7.07 -13.54 -4.67
N ASP A 360 -6.89 -14.28 -3.58
CA ASP A 360 -7.59 -14.08 -2.32
C ASP A 360 -6.60 -13.85 -1.17
N LEU A 361 -6.98 -12.97 -0.26
CA LEU A 361 -6.27 -12.66 0.98
C LEU A 361 -7.06 -13.06 2.20
N PHE A 362 -6.34 -13.41 3.26
CA PHE A 362 -6.92 -13.74 4.56
C PHE A 362 -6.09 -13.15 5.70
N VAL A 363 -6.79 -12.71 6.75
CA VAL A 363 -6.16 -12.14 7.95
C VAL A 363 -7.04 -12.36 9.18
N VAL A 364 -6.44 -12.48 10.37
CA VAL A 364 -7.14 -12.24 11.62
C VAL A 364 -7.13 -10.74 11.91
N GLY A 365 -8.30 -10.12 11.89
CA GLY A 365 -8.49 -8.68 12.11
C GLY A 365 -8.26 -8.26 13.57
N THR A 366 -8.24 -6.95 13.83
CA THR A 366 -8.09 -6.38 15.18
C THR A 366 -9.21 -6.76 16.15
N ASP A 367 -10.37 -7.18 15.62
CA ASP A 367 -11.50 -7.75 16.35
C ASP A 367 -11.38 -9.27 16.61
N ASN A 368 -10.24 -9.86 16.23
CA ASN A 368 -9.94 -11.29 16.28
C ASN A 368 -10.92 -12.16 15.48
N ARG A 369 -11.56 -11.61 14.45
CA ARG A 369 -12.34 -12.36 13.46
C ARG A 369 -11.50 -12.64 12.23
N VAL A 370 -11.91 -13.64 11.44
CA VAL A 370 -11.27 -13.96 10.16
C VAL A 370 -11.90 -13.10 9.07
N TRP A 371 -11.06 -12.38 8.33
CA TRP A 371 -11.45 -11.49 7.24
C TRP A 371 -10.79 -11.91 5.94
N SER A 372 -11.46 -11.61 4.83
CA SER A 372 -10.94 -11.81 3.49
C SER A 372 -11.20 -10.60 2.60
N ALA A 373 -10.29 -10.40 1.65
CA ALA A 373 -10.44 -9.52 0.51
C ALA A 373 -9.86 -10.25 -0.71
N TRP A 374 -10.32 -9.92 -1.91
CA TRP A 374 -9.83 -10.53 -3.13
C TRP A 374 -9.51 -9.45 -4.17
N TRP A 375 -8.70 -9.81 -5.16
CA TRP A 375 -8.44 -9.00 -6.34
C TRP A 375 -8.85 -9.76 -7.58
N ASP A 376 -9.54 -9.07 -8.49
CA ASP A 376 -9.84 -9.59 -9.83
C ASP A 376 -9.38 -8.58 -10.89
N GLN A 377 -8.82 -9.08 -11.99
CA GLN A 377 -8.32 -8.23 -13.07
C GLN A 377 -9.36 -7.26 -13.64
N SER A 378 -10.64 -7.62 -13.61
CA SER A 378 -11.71 -6.81 -14.18
C SER A 378 -12.28 -5.75 -13.23
N THR A 379 -12.16 -5.96 -11.92
CA THR A 379 -12.82 -5.11 -10.90
C THR A 379 -11.88 -4.53 -9.85
N GLY A 380 -10.62 -4.97 -9.83
CA GLY A 380 -9.63 -4.56 -8.85
C GLY A 380 -9.87 -5.24 -7.49
N TRP A 381 -9.47 -4.53 -6.43
CA TRP A 381 -9.59 -5.01 -5.06
C TRP A 381 -11.01 -4.89 -4.52
N SER A 382 -11.50 -5.94 -3.87
CA SER A 382 -12.72 -5.90 -3.08
C SER A 382 -12.50 -5.15 -1.76
N GLY A 383 -13.60 -4.75 -1.09
CA GLY A 383 -13.55 -4.43 0.34
C GLY A 383 -13.29 -5.69 1.19
N TRP A 384 -12.80 -5.50 2.42
CA TRP A 384 -12.66 -6.59 3.38
C TRP A 384 -14.04 -7.02 3.90
N PHE A 385 -14.31 -8.33 3.88
CA PHE A 385 -15.52 -8.93 4.43
C PHE A 385 -15.17 -10.06 5.40
N ARG A 386 -16.04 -10.27 6.38
CA ARG A 386 -15.81 -11.24 7.45
C ARG A 386 -16.26 -12.64 7.04
N ILE A 387 -15.47 -13.65 7.39
CA ILE A 387 -15.78 -15.07 7.16
C ILE A 387 -16.36 -15.69 8.43
N GLY A 388 -17.68 -15.85 8.44
CA GLY A 388 -18.42 -16.58 9.46
C GLY A 388 -18.28 -16.00 10.89
N SER A 389 -18.50 -16.87 11.88
CA SER A 389 -18.66 -16.49 13.28
C SER A 389 -17.43 -16.74 14.17
N LEU A 390 -16.34 -17.32 13.65
CA LEU A 390 -15.18 -17.71 14.44
C LEU A 390 -14.52 -16.50 15.13
N VAL A 391 -14.20 -16.66 16.41
CA VAL A 391 -13.25 -15.83 17.13
C VAL A 391 -11.92 -16.57 17.14
N ALA A 392 -11.00 -16.11 16.31
CA ALA A 392 -9.67 -16.68 16.18
C ALA A 392 -8.80 -16.28 17.38
N ARG A 393 -7.71 -17.00 17.57
CA ARG A 393 -6.66 -16.60 18.51
C ARG A 393 -6.04 -15.28 18.01
N PRO A 394 -5.84 -14.27 18.87
CA PRO A 394 -5.21 -13.02 18.46
C PRO A 394 -3.85 -13.26 17.81
N GLY A 395 -3.68 -12.75 16.59
CA GLY A 395 -2.43 -12.87 15.83
C GLY A 395 -2.16 -14.22 15.16
N SER A 396 -3.09 -15.18 15.17
CA SER A 396 -2.88 -16.45 14.48
C SER A 396 -2.91 -16.28 12.96
N THR A 397 -2.12 -17.08 12.26
CA THR A 397 -2.16 -17.21 10.80
C THR A 397 -3.47 -17.87 10.35
N VAL A 398 -4.03 -17.38 9.24
CA VAL A 398 -5.10 -18.08 8.49
C VAL A 398 -4.43 -18.77 7.31
N THR A 399 -4.16 -20.07 7.41
CA THR A 399 -3.58 -20.80 6.29
C THR A 399 -4.66 -21.09 5.27
N VAL A 400 -4.37 -20.85 3.99
CA VAL A 400 -5.27 -21.10 2.86
C VAL A 400 -4.65 -22.13 1.91
N VAL A 401 -5.47 -23.03 1.40
CA VAL A 401 -5.13 -23.95 0.32
C VAL A 401 -6.19 -23.83 -0.78
N SER A 402 -5.79 -23.64 -2.03
CA SER A 402 -6.69 -23.81 -3.17
C SER A 402 -6.55 -25.23 -3.70
N ARG A 403 -7.64 -26.01 -3.63
CA ARG A 403 -7.67 -27.37 -4.20
C ARG A 403 -7.83 -27.32 -5.73
N TYR A 404 -8.57 -26.33 -6.21
CA TYR A 404 -8.77 -25.97 -7.60
C TYR A 404 -9.35 -24.55 -7.66
N ALA A 405 -9.43 -24.00 -8.87
CA ALA A 405 -9.79 -22.60 -9.08
C ALA A 405 -11.12 -22.18 -8.43
N ASP A 406 -12.08 -23.06 -8.16
CA ASP A 406 -13.38 -22.72 -7.55
C ASP A 406 -13.54 -23.21 -6.12
N HIS A 407 -12.44 -23.56 -5.44
CA HIS A 407 -12.49 -24.05 -4.07
C HIS A 407 -11.28 -23.67 -3.23
N LEU A 408 -11.56 -23.18 -2.02
CA LEU A 408 -10.57 -22.81 -1.01
C LEU A 408 -10.87 -23.52 0.31
N ASP A 409 -9.84 -23.94 1.01
CA ASP A 409 -9.90 -24.46 2.37
C ASP A 409 -9.07 -23.56 3.29
N LEU A 410 -9.66 -23.14 4.41
CA LEU A 410 -9.01 -22.31 5.43
C LEU A 410 -8.79 -23.09 6.71
N PHE A 411 -7.66 -22.80 7.35
CA PHE A 411 -7.24 -23.39 8.61
C PHE A 411 -6.69 -22.32 9.55
N THR A 412 -7.14 -22.33 10.80
CA THR A 412 -6.60 -21.44 11.85
C THR A 412 -6.88 -22.01 13.23
N THR A 413 -6.57 -21.26 14.29
CA THR A 413 -6.88 -21.62 15.68
C THR A 413 -7.96 -20.73 16.26
N ALA A 414 -8.95 -21.30 16.93
CA ALA A 414 -9.87 -20.55 17.79
C ALA A 414 -9.12 -19.95 18.99
N SER A 415 -9.76 -19.01 19.69
CA SER A 415 -9.19 -18.36 20.89
C SER A 415 -8.79 -19.34 22.01
N ASP A 416 -9.45 -20.49 22.09
CA ASP A 416 -9.14 -21.59 23.02
C ASP A 416 -8.10 -22.60 22.49
N GLY A 417 -7.57 -22.37 21.28
CA GLY A 417 -6.55 -23.21 20.65
C GLY A 417 -7.07 -24.39 19.84
N ARG A 418 -8.39 -24.60 19.76
CA ARG A 418 -8.95 -25.61 18.85
C ARG A 418 -8.53 -25.34 17.41
N VAL A 419 -8.15 -26.38 16.68
CA VAL A 419 -7.86 -26.31 15.25
C VAL A 419 -9.18 -26.24 14.50
N MET A 420 -9.38 -25.15 13.76
CA MET A 420 -10.63 -24.83 13.08
C MET A 420 -10.42 -24.85 11.57
N SER A 421 -11.46 -25.26 10.85
CA SER A 421 -11.51 -25.18 9.39
C SER A 421 -12.85 -24.64 8.90
N THR A 422 -12.82 -24.01 7.75
CA THR A 422 -13.97 -23.71 6.88
C THR A 422 -13.50 -23.82 5.43
N TRP A 423 -14.44 -23.82 4.49
CA TRP A 423 -14.15 -23.87 3.06
C TRP A 423 -15.09 -22.96 2.28
N TRP A 424 -14.68 -22.61 1.06
CA TRP A 424 -15.47 -21.86 0.10
C TRP A 424 -15.60 -22.64 -1.21
N ASP A 425 -16.81 -22.66 -1.78
CA ASP A 425 -17.07 -23.14 -3.13
C ASP A 425 -17.83 -22.08 -3.92
N ALA A 426 -17.44 -21.86 -5.18
CA ALA A 426 -18.05 -20.83 -6.03
C ALA A 426 -19.58 -20.92 -6.15
N ARG A 427 -20.18 -22.11 -5.97
CA ARG A 427 -21.62 -22.32 -6.10
C ARG A 427 -22.40 -22.10 -4.81
N SER A 428 -21.75 -22.25 -3.66
CA SER A 428 -22.43 -22.27 -2.35
C SER A 428 -21.90 -21.23 -1.36
N GLY A 429 -20.78 -20.57 -1.68
CA GLY A 429 -20.14 -19.61 -0.81
C GLY A 429 -19.35 -20.28 0.32
N TRP A 430 -19.23 -19.56 1.43
CA TRP A 430 -18.50 -20.02 2.62
C TRP A 430 -19.34 -20.96 3.47
N ALA A 431 -18.74 -22.07 3.90
CA ALA A 431 -19.30 -22.94 4.92
C ALA A 431 -19.14 -22.36 6.33
N GLU A 432 -19.89 -22.92 7.29
CA GLU A 432 -19.70 -22.62 8.71
C GLU A 432 -18.39 -23.21 9.23
N TRP A 433 -17.77 -22.50 10.18
CA TRP A 433 -16.56 -22.97 10.85
C TRP A 433 -16.84 -24.20 11.71
N PHE A 434 -15.96 -25.21 11.60
CA PHE A 434 -16.02 -26.43 12.42
C PHE A 434 -14.66 -26.76 13.02
N GLN A 435 -14.66 -27.46 14.16
CA GLN A 435 -13.42 -27.98 14.74
C GLN A 435 -12.99 -29.23 13.98
N LEU A 436 -11.72 -29.26 13.60
CA LEU A 436 -11.15 -30.34 12.81
C LEU A 436 -10.79 -31.52 13.73
N GLY A 437 -11.65 -32.54 13.79
CA GLY A 437 -11.37 -33.82 14.44
C GLY A 437 -10.99 -33.76 15.93
N GLY A 438 -11.36 -32.71 16.66
CA GLY A 438 -10.98 -32.51 18.06
C GLY A 438 -9.57 -31.93 18.29
N GLY A 439 -8.85 -31.52 17.23
CA GLY A 439 -7.48 -31.03 17.33
C GLY A 439 -7.34 -29.76 18.16
N VAL A 440 -6.21 -29.64 18.87
CA VAL A 440 -5.83 -28.47 19.68
C VAL A 440 -4.34 -28.18 19.47
N ALA A 441 -4.03 -26.96 19.05
CA ALA A 441 -2.67 -26.50 18.79
C ALA A 441 -2.05 -25.79 20.00
N ALA A 442 -0.75 -25.95 20.20
CA ALA A 442 0.01 -25.22 21.20
C ALA A 442 -0.16 -23.69 21.05
N PRO A 443 -0.03 -22.91 22.14
CA PRO A 443 -0.02 -21.45 22.05
C PRO A 443 1.08 -20.95 21.08
N GLY A 444 0.67 -20.16 20.09
CA GLY A 444 1.58 -19.63 19.07
C GLY A 444 1.87 -20.56 17.88
N ALA A 445 1.48 -21.84 17.94
CA ALA A 445 1.63 -22.75 16.81
C ALA A 445 0.75 -22.33 15.62
N THR A 446 1.29 -22.50 14.42
CA THR A 446 0.58 -22.32 13.16
C THR A 446 -0.04 -23.65 12.72
N VAL A 447 -1.25 -23.62 12.16
CA VAL A 447 -1.85 -24.75 11.46
C VAL A 447 -1.45 -24.63 9.99
N THR A 448 -0.71 -25.58 9.46
CA THR A 448 -0.31 -25.62 8.05
C THR A 448 -1.08 -26.72 7.32
N ALA A 449 -1.28 -26.55 6.02
CA ALA A 449 -2.00 -27.50 5.21
C ALA A 449 -1.43 -27.53 3.79
N VAL A 450 -1.59 -28.66 3.11
CA VAL A 450 -1.25 -28.84 1.70
C VAL A 450 -2.31 -29.73 1.03
N ALA A 451 -2.63 -29.45 -0.24
CA ALA A 451 -3.37 -30.37 -1.08
C ALA A 451 -2.38 -31.21 -1.89
N ARG A 452 -2.38 -32.53 -1.72
CA ARG A 452 -1.57 -33.44 -2.56
C ARG A 452 -2.18 -33.57 -3.96
N TYR A 453 -3.49 -33.50 -4.04
CA TYR A 453 -4.31 -33.47 -5.25
C TYR A 453 -5.70 -32.89 -4.88
N PRO A 454 -6.55 -32.54 -5.86
CA PRO A 454 -7.80 -31.81 -5.59
C PRO A 454 -8.76 -32.41 -4.57
N PHE A 455 -8.67 -33.71 -4.28
CA PHE A 455 -9.58 -34.45 -3.41
C PHE A 455 -8.91 -34.93 -2.11
N HIS A 456 -7.75 -34.37 -1.76
CA HIS A 456 -7.03 -34.74 -0.55
C HIS A 456 -6.26 -33.58 0.07
N LEU A 457 -6.35 -33.47 1.39
CA LEU A 457 -5.65 -32.46 2.19
C LEU A 457 -4.90 -33.14 3.33
N ASP A 458 -3.70 -32.65 3.61
CA ASP A 458 -2.94 -33.00 4.80
C ASP A 458 -2.73 -31.74 5.65
N VAL A 459 -3.04 -31.84 6.94
CA VAL A 459 -2.99 -30.72 7.90
C VAL A 459 -2.03 -31.07 9.03
N PHE A 460 -1.21 -30.10 9.43
CA PHE A 460 -0.17 -30.26 10.44
C PHE A 460 -0.20 -29.13 11.46
N THR A 461 0.16 -29.45 12.70
CA THR A 461 0.40 -28.43 13.74
C THR A 461 1.30 -29.00 14.85
N VAL A 462 1.80 -28.09 15.70
CA VAL A 462 2.42 -28.49 16.97
C VAL A 462 1.32 -28.57 18.03
N GLY A 463 1.17 -29.74 18.64
CA GLY A 463 0.19 -29.99 19.71
C GLY A 463 0.63 -29.40 21.04
N THR A 464 -0.28 -29.34 22.02
CA THR A 464 -0.02 -28.82 23.38
C THR A 464 1.03 -29.61 24.18
N ASP A 465 1.37 -30.81 23.71
CA ASP A 465 2.46 -31.68 24.20
C ASP A 465 3.80 -31.43 23.49
N ASN A 466 3.88 -30.39 22.65
CA ASN A 466 5.03 -30.01 21.82
C ASN A 466 5.46 -31.10 20.84
N ARG A 467 4.52 -31.96 20.40
CA ARG A 467 4.74 -32.95 19.34
C ARG A 467 4.16 -32.46 18.01
N VAL A 468 4.66 -33.01 16.91
CA VAL A 468 4.10 -32.77 15.58
C VAL A 468 2.90 -33.70 15.39
N TRP A 469 1.74 -33.11 15.12
CA TRP A 469 0.48 -33.81 14.89
C TRP A 469 -0.01 -33.59 13.47
N SER A 470 -0.68 -34.60 12.92
CA SER A 470 -1.28 -34.56 11.60
C SER A 470 -2.68 -35.16 11.59
N THR A 471 -3.48 -34.70 10.65
CA THR A 471 -4.76 -35.27 10.21
C THR A 471 -4.87 -35.01 8.71
N TRP A 472 -5.74 -35.74 8.03
CA TRP A 472 -5.96 -35.60 6.60
C TRP A 472 -7.44 -35.74 6.26
N TRP A 473 -7.81 -35.22 5.11
CA TRP A 473 -9.14 -35.35 4.53
C TRP A 473 -9.03 -36.03 3.17
N ASP A 474 -9.92 -36.99 2.91
CA ASP A 474 -10.17 -37.52 1.57
C ASP A 474 -11.66 -37.42 1.28
N GLU A 475 -12.01 -37.05 0.05
CA GLU A 475 -13.41 -36.86 -0.35
C GLU A 475 -14.29 -38.08 -0.07
N ARG A 476 -13.73 -39.30 -0.13
CA ARG A 476 -14.50 -40.53 0.08
C ARG A 476 -14.73 -40.88 1.54
N THR A 477 -13.81 -40.48 2.43
CA THR A 477 -13.83 -40.92 3.83
C THR A 477 -14.01 -39.78 4.82
N GLY A 478 -13.92 -38.53 4.36
CA GLY A 478 -13.88 -37.37 5.22
C GLY A 478 -12.57 -37.25 5.99
N TRP A 479 -12.64 -36.56 7.13
CA TRP A 479 -11.50 -36.31 8.00
C TRP A 479 -11.08 -37.55 8.80
N ALA A 480 -9.79 -37.83 8.82
CA ALA A 480 -9.18 -38.80 9.71
C ALA A 480 -9.02 -38.26 11.15
N GLY A 481 -8.88 -39.17 12.11
CA GLY A 481 -8.47 -38.80 13.47
C GLY A 481 -7.04 -38.25 13.49
N TRP A 482 -6.75 -37.36 14.45
CA TRP A 482 -5.40 -36.85 14.65
C TRP A 482 -4.44 -37.96 15.10
N PHE A 483 -3.25 -37.96 14.52
CA PHE A 483 -2.16 -38.87 14.89
C PHE A 483 -0.84 -38.12 14.99
N GLN A 484 0.04 -38.62 15.84
CA GLN A 484 1.37 -38.04 16.04
C GLN A 484 2.30 -38.46 14.90
N VAL A 485 3.04 -37.49 14.33
CA VAL A 485 4.05 -37.75 13.30
C VAL A 485 5.39 -38.05 13.96
N GLY A 486 5.60 -39.32 14.30
CA GLY A 486 6.84 -39.78 14.94
C GLY A 486 7.11 -39.17 16.32
N GLY A 487 8.31 -39.35 16.86
CA GLY A 487 8.68 -38.99 18.23
C GLY A 487 9.42 -37.65 18.40
N GLN A 488 9.33 -36.72 17.46
CA GLN A 488 10.06 -35.44 17.54
C GLN A 488 9.38 -34.46 18.50
N THR A 489 10.17 -33.77 19.33
CA THR A 489 9.71 -32.61 20.08
C THR A 489 10.02 -31.34 19.28
N ALA A 490 9.00 -30.54 19.02
CA ALA A 490 9.13 -29.25 18.34
C ALA A 490 9.07 -28.11 19.36
N ARG A 491 9.48 -26.90 18.96
CA ARG A 491 9.17 -25.71 19.77
C ARG A 491 7.66 -25.46 19.75
N PRO A 492 7.05 -25.05 20.88
CA PRO A 492 5.61 -24.78 20.94
C PRO A 492 5.14 -23.72 19.94
N ASP A 493 5.98 -22.73 19.65
CA ASP A 493 5.72 -21.61 18.75
C ASP A 493 6.17 -21.86 17.30
N SER A 494 6.67 -23.05 16.98
CA SER A 494 7.18 -23.34 15.64
C SER A 494 6.08 -23.64 14.63
N THR A 495 6.35 -23.26 13.39
CA THR A 495 5.58 -23.71 12.23
C THR A 495 6.07 -25.10 11.82
N VAL A 496 5.14 -26.01 11.51
CA VAL A 496 5.44 -27.25 10.80
C VAL A 496 5.25 -26.97 9.31
N THR A 497 6.31 -26.59 8.62
CA THR A 497 6.23 -26.30 7.19
C THR A 497 6.13 -27.62 6.44
N VAL A 498 5.17 -27.73 5.52
CA VAL A 498 4.97 -28.89 4.67
C VAL A 498 5.10 -28.50 3.20
N VAL A 499 5.77 -29.35 2.42
CA VAL A 499 5.82 -29.24 0.96
C VAL A 499 5.44 -30.59 0.37
N ALA A 500 4.59 -30.59 -0.66
CA ALA A 500 4.34 -31.75 -1.49
C ALA A 500 5.20 -31.66 -2.75
N ARG A 501 6.19 -32.56 -2.91
CA ARG A 501 7.01 -32.62 -4.13
C ARG A 501 6.24 -33.23 -5.30
N HIS A 502 5.34 -34.16 -4.98
CA HIS A 502 4.37 -34.78 -5.86
C HIS A 502 3.28 -35.44 -5.00
N PRO A 503 2.16 -35.93 -5.57
CA PRO A 503 1.01 -36.42 -4.79
C PRO A 503 1.30 -37.53 -3.77
N ASP A 504 2.39 -38.29 -3.94
CA ASP A 504 2.76 -39.42 -3.10
C ASP A 504 3.93 -39.14 -2.15
N GLN A 505 4.35 -37.88 -2.02
CA GLN A 505 5.54 -37.51 -1.27
C GLN A 505 5.40 -36.14 -0.60
N LEU A 506 5.50 -36.15 0.73
CA LEU A 506 5.54 -34.95 1.56
C LEU A 506 6.88 -34.84 2.27
N ASP A 507 7.32 -33.61 2.49
CA ASP A 507 8.48 -33.28 3.31
C ASP A 507 8.07 -32.23 4.35
N LEU A 508 8.40 -32.51 5.60
CA LEU A 508 8.08 -31.67 6.76
C LEU A 508 9.35 -31.04 7.32
N PHE A 509 9.25 -29.79 7.74
CA PHE A 509 10.33 -29.03 8.35
C PHE A 509 9.82 -28.27 9.56
N THR A 510 10.56 -28.33 10.66
CA THR A 510 10.26 -27.56 11.87
C THR A 510 11.52 -27.32 12.69
N THR A 511 11.39 -26.62 13.82
CA THR A 511 12.51 -26.34 14.74
C THR A 511 12.31 -27.04 16.07
N ALA A 512 13.35 -27.76 16.51
CA ALA A 512 13.39 -28.36 17.84
C ALA A 512 13.64 -27.30 18.93
N PRO A 513 13.37 -27.58 20.22
CA PRO A 513 13.55 -26.63 21.33
C PRO A 513 14.94 -25.98 21.42
N ASP A 514 15.97 -26.71 21.02
CA ASP A 514 17.37 -26.26 20.96
C ASP A 514 17.71 -25.46 19.69
N GLY A 515 16.72 -25.16 18.84
CA GLY A 515 16.86 -24.40 17.60
C GLY A 515 17.26 -25.24 16.39
N ARG A 516 17.53 -26.54 16.56
CA ARG A 516 17.91 -27.41 15.43
C ARG A 516 16.78 -27.49 14.40
N ILE A 517 17.15 -27.36 13.13
CA ILE A 517 16.24 -27.55 12.00
C ILE A 517 16.11 -29.04 11.74
N VAL A 518 14.90 -29.57 11.91
CA VAL A 518 14.61 -31.00 11.81
C VAL A 518 13.60 -31.27 10.72
N SER A 519 13.74 -32.42 10.06
CA SER A 519 12.88 -32.85 8.98
C SER A 519 12.47 -34.32 9.12
N THR A 520 11.32 -34.63 8.54
CA THR A 520 10.88 -35.98 8.22
C THR A 520 10.13 -35.93 6.88
N TRP A 521 9.79 -37.09 6.34
CA TRP A 521 9.07 -37.22 5.08
C TRP A 521 8.00 -38.28 5.17
N TRP A 522 7.03 -38.24 4.26
CA TRP A 522 6.04 -39.28 4.06
C TRP A 522 6.04 -39.75 2.62
N ASN A 523 5.96 -41.05 2.42
CA ASN A 523 5.76 -41.67 1.12
C ASN A 523 4.53 -42.57 1.14
N ALA A 524 3.72 -42.55 0.08
CA ALA A 524 2.51 -43.37 0.00
C ALA A 524 2.75 -44.89 0.17
N ARG A 525 3.95 -45.39 -0.17
CA ARG A 525 4.30 -46.81 -0.10
C ARG A 525 4.87 -47.25 1.25
N SER A 526 5.61 -46.37 1.93
CA SER A 526 6.35 -46.72 3.15
C SER A 526 5.90 -45.94 4.39
N GLY A 527 5.00 -44.97 4.25
CA GLY A 527 4.54 -44.13 5.34
C GLY A 527 5.56 -43.08 5.76
N TRP A 528 5.54 -42.73 7.05
CA TRP A 528 6.41 -41.71 7.64
C TRP A 528 7.82 -42.23 7.90
N GLY A 529 8.81 -41.42 7.53
CA GLY A 529 10.22 -41.62 7.86
C GLY A 529 10.56 -41.25 9.30
N THR A 530 11.80 -41.55 9.71
CA THR A 530 12.36 -41.11 10.99
C THR A 530 12.82 -39.65 10.90
N TRP A 531 12.58 -38.88 11.95
CA TRP A 531 13.08 -37.51 12.06
C TRP A 531 14.61 -37.45 12.09
N PHE A 532 15.18 -36.46 11.41
CA PHE A 532 16.62 -36.19 11.37
C PHE A 532 16.89 -34.68 11.39
N GLN A 533 18.11 -34.27 11.77
CA GLN A 533 18.54 -32.87 11.67
C GLN A 533 19.04 -32.58 10.24
N VAL A 534 18.58 -31.48 9.65
CA VAL A 534 18.98 -31.09 8.29
C VAL A 534 20.37 -30.46 8.32
N SER A 535 21.39 -31.23 7.91
CA SER A 535 22.78 -30.76 7.70
C SER A 535 23.37 -29.91 8.85
N GLY A 536 23.04 -30.23 10.10
CA GLY A 536 23.51 -29.48 11.27
C GLY A 536 22.89 -28.09 11.47
N GLY A 537 21.85 -27.75 10.71
CA GLY A 537 21.22 -26.42 10.71
C GLY A 537 20.58 -26.02 12.03
N VAL A 538 20.63 -24.72 12.31
CA VAL A 538 20.03 -24.06 13.48
C VAL A 538 19.40 -22.75 13.04
N ALA A 539 18.17 -22.48 13.46
CA ALA A 539 17.49 -21.22 13.19
C ALA A 539 17.47 -20.33 14.44
N SER A 540 17.36 -19.01 14.26
CA SER A 540 17.02 -18.09 15.34
C SER A 540 15.71 -18.52 16.01
N ALA A 541 15.61 -18.31 17.32
CA ALA A 541 14.37 -18.55 18.06
C ALA A 541 13.20 -17.78 17.42
N GLY A 542 12.11 -18.49 17.12
CA GLY A 542 10.91 -17.95 16.47
C GLY A 542 10.96 -17.88 14.93
N SER A 543 12.12 -18.14 14.30
CA SER A 543 12.22 -18.15 12.83
C SER A 543 11.56 -19.42 12.30
N PRO A 544 10.53 -19.33 11.45
CA PRO A 544 10.02 -20.50 10.75
C PRO A 544 11.05 -20.99 9.71
N VAL A 545 10.96 -22.27 9.36
CA VAL A 545 11.72 -22.86 8.24
C VAL A 545 10.85 -22.75 7.00
N THR A 546 11.19 -21.87 6.07
CA THR A 546 10.50 -21.82 4.77
C THR A 546 11.08 -22.90 3.87
N ALA A 547 10.22 -23.60 3.15
CA ALA A 547 10.60 -24.67 2.23
C ALA A 547 9.90 -24.47 0.89
N VAL A 548 10.63 -24.63 -0.20
CA VAL A 548 10.12 -24.49 -1.57
C VAL A 548 10.57 -25.71 -2.37
N ALA A 549 9.65 -26.36 -3.09
CA ALA A 549 10.01 -27.32 -4.12
C ALA A 549 10.13 -26.58 -5.46
N ARG A 550 11.31 -26.63 -6.05
CA ARG A 550 11.53 -26.13 -7.41
C ARG A 550 11.00 -27.09 -8.46
N TYR A 551 11.11 -28.38 -8.18
CA TYR A 551 10.59 -29.50 -8.94
C TYR A 551 10.62 -30.77 -8.07
N SER A 552 10.19 -31.92 -8.60
CA SER A 552 9.93 -33.13 -7.80
C SER A 552 11.13 -33.68 -7.04
N ASP A 553 12.36 -33.47 -7.51
CA ASP A 553 13.60 -33.96 -6.92
C ASP A 553 14.48 -32.84 -6.33
N HIS A 554 13.92 -31.65 -6.06
CA HIS A 554 14.68 -30.55 -5.49
C HIS A 554 13.88 -29.71 -4.48
N LEU A 555 14.52 -29.42 -3.34
CA LEU A 555 13.99 -28.54 -2.29
C LEU A 555 15.02 -27.49 -1.90
N ASP A 556 14.53 -26.29 -1.59
CA ASP A 556 15.31 -25.22 -1.00
C ASP A 556 14.67 -24.83 0.34
N LEU A 557 15.51 -24.68 1.37
CA LEU A 557 15.11 -24.19 2.68
C LEU A 557 15.70 -22.82 2.96
N PHE A 558 14.95 -22.01 3.71
CA PHE A 558 15.38 -20.68 4.12
C PHE A 558 15.04 -20.41 5.59
N VAL A 559 15.97 -19.79 6.32
CA VAL A 559 15.79 -19.37 7.71
C VAL A 559 16.55 -18.07 8.02
N ILE A 560 16.15 -17.38 9.09
CA ILE A 560 17.03 -16.43 9.76
C ILE A 560 17.90 -17.20 10.77
N GLY A 561 19.22 -17.11 10.61
CA GLY A 561 20.21 -17.71 11.50
C GLY A 561 20.31 -17.00 12.86
N THR A 562 20.99 -17.61 13.81
CA THR A 562 21.20 -17.05 15.17
C THR A 562 22.07 -15.79 15.18
N ASP A 563 22.77 -15.51 14.10
CA ASP A 563 23.57 -14.31 13.85
C ASP A 563 22.81 -13.27 12.98
N ASN A 564 21.50 -13.46 12.79
CA ASN A 564 20.58 -12.64 12.00
C ASN A 564 20.81 -12.67 10.48
N ARG A 565 21.72 -13.51 9.97
CA ARG A 565 21.90 -13.67 8.52
C ARG A 565 20.80 -14.54 7.91
N VAL A 566 20.50 -14.29 6.65
CA VAL A 566 19.64 -15.17 5.84
C VAL A 566 20.45 -16.40 5.43
N TYR A 567 20.00 -17.58 5.82
CA TYR A 567 20.62 -18.85 5.46
C TYR A 567 19.74 -19.64 4.50
N SER A 568 20.41 -20.39 3.62
CA SER A 568 19.79 -21.37 2.75
C SER A 568 20.55 -22.70 2.79
N THR A 569 19.82 -23.76 2.51
CA THR A 569 20.36 -25.07 2.14
C THR A 569 19.41 -25.68 1.11
N TRP A 570 19.89 -26.66 0.35
CA TRP A 570 19.07 -27.36 -0.62
C TRP A 570 19.23 -28.87 -0.50
N TRP A 571 18.27 -29.60 -1.06
CA TRP A 571 18.29 -31.04 -1.23
C TRP A 571 18.08 -31.39 -2.69
N ASN A 572 18.83 -32.36 -3.20
CA ASN A 572 18.53 -33.02 -4.45
C ASN A 572 18.60 -34.54 -4.29
N GLU A 573 17.74 -35.28 -4.99
CA GLU A 573 17.66 -36.73 -4.88
C GLU A 573 19.00 -37.45 -5.13
N SER A 574 19.82 -36.93 -6.05
CA SER A 574 21.10 -37.55 -6.41
C SER A 574 22.23 -37.36 -5.39
N SER A 575 22.17 -36.28 -4.59
CA SER A 575 23.28 -35.85 -3.72
C SER A 575 22.89 -35.65 -2.26
N GLY A 576 21.60 -35.72 -1.94
CA GLY A 576 21.09 -35.48 -0.60
C GLY A 576 21.09 -33.99 -0.24
N TRP A 577 21.18 -33.72 1.06
CA TRP A 577 21.20 -32.37 1.60
C TRP A 577 22.59 -31.74 1.47
N ALA A 578 22.65 -30.52 0.94
CA ALA A 578 23.84 -29.68 1.00
C ALA A 578 24.10 -29.16 2.43
N GLY A 579 25.29 -28.57 2.64
CA GLY A 579 25.58 -27.81 3.85
C GLY A 579 24.91 -26.44 3.82
N TRP A 580 24.56 -25.91 4.99
CA TRP A 580 24.00 -24.56 5.12
C TRP A 580 25.02 -23.49 4.71
N PHE A 581 24.55 -22.50 3.95
CA PHE A 581 25.32 -21.33 3.55
C PHE A 581 24.47 -20.06 3.78
N HIS A 582 25.13 -18.93 3.99
CA HIS A 582 24.42 -17.65 4.08
C HIS A 582 24.24 -17.06 2.68
N VAL A 583 23.06 -16.50 2.41
CA VAL A 583 22.82 -15.73 1.19
C VAL A 583 23.51 -14.37 1.38
N ALA A 584 24.49 -14.07 0.53
CA ALA A 584 25.37 -12.92 0.69
C ALA A 584 24.60 -11.61 0.89
N GLY A 585 24.99 -10.81 1.90
CA GLY A 585 24.34 -9.54 2.25
C GLY A 585 22.97 -9.65 2.93
N GLY A 586 22.39 -10.85 3.06
CA GLY A 586 21.06 -11.04 3.62
C GLY A 586 21.06 -10.97 5.14
N VAL A 587 20.25 -10.04 5.68
CA VAL A 587 20.07 -9.85 7.13
C VAL A 587 18.59 -9.67 7.42
N GLY A 588 18.07 -10.43 8.38
CA GLY A 588 16.68 -10.30 8.86
C GLY A 588 16.62 -10.12 10.37
N LYS A 589 15.43 -9.82 10.90
CA LYS A 589 15.23 -9.72 12.35
C LYS A 589 15.29 -11.09 13.03
N PRO A 590 15.81 -11.19 14.27
CA PRO A 590 15.71 -12.43 15.04
C PRO A 590 14.25 -12.86 15.20
N GLY A 591 13.97 -14.11 14.82
CA GLY A 591 12.63 -14.68 14.82
C GLY A 591 11.75 -14.24 13.64
N GLY A 592 12.32 -13.54 12.65
CA GLY A 592 11.64 -13.20 11.40
C GLY A 592 11.59 -14.37 10.42
N GLN A 593 10.80 -14.22 9.36
CA GLN A 593 10.70 -15.18 8.26
C GLN A 593 11.59 -14.77 7.09
N VAL A 594 12.07 -15.77 6.35
CA VAL A 594 12.53 -15.62 4.97
C VAL A 594 11.45 -16.23 4.07
N ALA A 595 10.61 -15.42 3.44
CA ALA A 595 9.59 -15.91 2.51
C ALA A 595 10.26 -16.22 1.16
N ALA A 596 9.81 -17.25 0.48
CA ALA A 596 10.40 -17.68 -0.79
C ALA A 596 9.35 -18.28 -1.70
N ILE A 597 9.53 -18.11 -3.01
CA ILE A 597 8.67 -18.70 -4.05
C ILE A 597 9.52 -19.12 -5.24
N SER A 598 9.13 -20.20 -5.90
CA SER A 598 9.63 -20.57 -7.21
C SER A 598 8.59 -20.25 -8.27
N ARG A 599 8.88 -19.28 -9.14
CA ARG A 599 8.00 -18.90 -10.27
C ARG A 599 8.17 -19.82 -11.47
N VAL A 600 9.40 -20.29 -11.67
CA VAL A 600 9.79 -21.31 -12.65
C VAL A 600 10.89 -22.16 -12.03
N ALA A 601 11.07 -23.39 -12.52
CA ALA A 601 11.94 -24.41 -11.93
C ALA A 601 13.36 -23.95 -11.55
N GLU A 602 13.95 -23.04 -12.32
CA GLU A 602 15.31 -22.54 -12.10
C GLU A 602 15.33 -21.07 -11.65
N HIS A 603 14.26 -20.62 -10.98
CA HIS A 603 14.19 -19.27 -10.41
C HIS A 603 13.55 -19.30 -9.01
N LEU A 604 14.17 -18.59 -8.08
CA LEU A 604 13.64 -18.32 -6.75
C LEU A 604 13.65 -16.82 -6.47
N ASP A 605 12.56 -16.34 -5.88
CA ASP A 605 12.50 -15.01 -5.28
C ASP A 605 12.39 -15.16 -3.78
N VAL A 606 13.19 -14.38 -3.06
CA VAL A 606 13.29 -14.45 -1.60
C VAL A 606 13.05 -13.07 -1.00
N PHE A 607 12.31 -13.03 0.11
CA PHE A 607 11.90 -11.82 0.81
C PHE A 607 12.14 -11.94 2.31
N THR A 608 12.53 -10.85 2.96
CA THR A 608 12.61 -10.79 4.42
C THR A 608 12.37 -9.39 4.95
N VAL A 609 11.94 -9.28 6.21
CA VAL A 609 11.95 -8.01 6.94
C VAL A 609 13.33 -7.81 7.56
N GLY A 610 14.03 -6.80 7.06
CA GLY A 610 15.39 -6.45 7.48
C GLY A 610 15.47 -5.94 8.92
N THR A 611 16.68 -5.83 9.44
CA THR A 611 16.92 -5.26 10.79
C THR A 611 16.51 -3.80 10.91
N ASP A 612 16.31 -3.12 9.80
CA ASP A 612 15.79 -1.76 9.65
C ASP A 612 14.26 -1.69 9.49
N SER A 613 13.56 -2.82 9.67
CA SER A 613 12.11 -2.99 9.51
C SER A 613 11.60 -2.78 8.08
N ARG A 614 12.48 -2.72 7.07
CA ARG A 614 12.08 -2.64 5.65
C ARG A 614 11.95 -4.02 5.04
N VAL A 615 11.17 -4.13 3.96
CA VAL A 615 11.09 -5.37 3.18
C VAL A 615 12.21 -5.38 2.14
N TRP A 616 13.02 -6.44 2.19
CA TRP A 616 14.15 -6.66 1.28
C TRP A 616 13.91 -7.91 0.46
N SER A 617 14.40 -7.90 -0.78
CA SER A 617 14.36 -9.04 -1.68
C SER A 617 15.69 -9.30 -2.36
N THR A 618 15.88 -10.55 -2.76
CA THR A 618 16.93 -11.00 -3.68
C THR A 618 16.38 -12.20 -4.46
N TRP A 619 17.11 -12.64 -5.48
CA TRP A 619 16.70 -13.78 -6.29
C TRP A 619 17.87 -14.71 -6.59
N TRP A 620 17.55 -15.93 -6.99
CA TRP A 620 18.48 -16.92 -7.52
C TRP A 620 18.00 -17.40 -8.88
N ASP A 621 18.94 -17.56 -9.82
CA ASP A 621 18.71 -18.12 -11.14
C ASP A 621 19.67 -19.28 -11.40
N GLY A 622 19.19 -20.37 -12.02
CA GLY A 622 20.00 -21.57 -12.27
C GLY A 622 21.21 -21.35 -13.18
N SER A 623 21.20 -20.31 -14.02
CA SER A 623 22.34 -19.97 -14.91
C SER A 623 23.34 -19.02 -14.26
N GLY A 624 22.89 -18.19 -13.32
CA GLY A 624 23.67 -17.08 -12.75
C GLY A 624 24.00 -17.20 -11.26
N GLY A 625 23.33 -18.10 -10.54
CA GLY A 625 23.39 -18.19 -9.08
C GLY A 625 22.56 -17.09 -8.39
N TRP A 626 22.96 -16.74 -7.17
CA TRP A 626 22.34 -15.66 -6.40
C TRP A 626 22.67 -14.30 -7.02
N ALA A 627 21.70 -13.38 -7.00
CA ALA A 627 21.92 -11.99 -7.38
C ALA A 627 23.04 -11.34 -6.53
N GLY A 628 23.72 -10.33 -7.10
CA GLY A 628 24.88 -9.68 -6.48
C GLY A 628 24.60 -8.91 -5.17
N GLY A 629 23.34 -8.87 -4.71
CA GLY A 629 22.95 -8.25 -3.46
C GLY A 629 21.46 -8.32 -3.17
N TRP A 630 21.07 -7.74 -2.04
CA TRP A 630 19.68 -7.50 -1.68
C TRP A 630 19.28 -6.10 -2.08
N PHE A 631 18.05 -5.94 -2.56
CA PHE A 631 17.45 -4.66 -2.86
C PHE A 631 16.21 -4.48 -2.01
N GLN A 632 15.91 -3.24 -1.68
CA GLN A 632 14.71 -2.92 -0.94
C GLN A 632 13.49 -2.98 -1.87
N VAL A 633 12.42 -3.64 -1.44
CA VAL A 633 11.16 -3.70 -2.18
C VAL A 633 10.46 -2.34 -2.08
N ALA A 634 10.44 -1.63 -3.19
CA ALA A 634 9.82 -0.34 -3.42
C ALA A 634 9.71 -0.14 -4.94
N VAL A 635 9.02 0.91 -5.38
CA VAL A 635 8.91 1.25 -6.81
C VAL A 635 10.28 1.31 -7.50
N THR A 636 10.40 0.71 -8.69
CA THR A 636 11.66 0.63 -9.45
C THR A 636 11.63 1.35 -10.77
#